data_AF-A0A098FZH7-F1
#
_entry.id   AF-A0A098FZH7-F1
#
_cell.length_a   1.000
_cell.length_b   1.000
_cell.length_c   1.000
_cell.angle_alpha   90.00
_cell.angle_beta   90.00
_cell.angle_gamma   90.00
#
_symmetry.space_group_name_H-M   'P 1'
#
loop_
_entity.id
_entity.type
_entity.pdbx_description
1 polymer ?
#
loop_
_entity_poly.entity_id
_entity_poly.type
_entity_poly.pdbx_seq_one_letter_code
_entity_poly.pdbx_strand_id
1 'polypeptide(L)'
;MSNKTWGGRFKKPLDPLAVEFNASLAFDHVLYAYDIQGSQTHAAMLAKQGIISSAESQAITEALAEIKMELQEGKHSLKQSYEDVHMFIEQLLIEKIGDTGKKLHTGRSRNDQVALDLRLYARDAASNIMAQLYAVTDVLRQLSQKHAQDKMPGYTHLQQAQPIYLGGYFDAYLAMLHRDISRLQDLKKRMNFSPLGAGALAGSSLPLDREWVAQALAFDGVIENTLDAVSDRDFIMEFCSVNAIVMVHLSRLCEDLILWATQEFGFITLDDAFATGSSLMPNKKNPDILELIRGKSGRVFGHLLGILTVMKGLPLAYNKDMQEDKEGLFDSVKTVTSCLTVLSPFLDSLQFNTELMAEKANSGYLDATAVLESLIITGVPFRDAHHQVGQMVASALEQGCSLTELMKKNNQCTTPSAKEAPKNDIQQCAIPVKKQQIKIKHHPKHLLTGLELDVQDIKRILKIASQVKKNPKQYSQTLTNKNLAMIFEKPSFRTRLSFTLAMENLGGTAIESVSSTRKTEEPRDLIRVLNGYCDYVMVRTHEDSALEEMAQHATVPVINGLSALYHPCQVLADLLSLQECFGELNGLTLTYIGDGNNVLHSLLLMAPLLGIKINYCCPEGHQPNHQIVAQSKQLFPDMIHCYTEPEVAVRDANAVYTDVWTSMGFEAQASEHHFAGYQVNESLMSQAKPGAVFMHCMPMERGKEVSKTLPDTPESIIFTQSENRLHVQKALLIDLAI
;
A
#
# COMPACT_ATOMS: atom_id res chain seq x y z
N MET A 1 -13.73 1.40 -57.69
CA MET A 1 -14.45 1.78 -56.46
C MET A 1 -14.25 0.65 -55.48
N SER A 2 -13.50 0.86 -54.39
CA SER A 2 -13.37 -0.20 -53.38
C SER A 2 -14.74 -0.38 -52.71
N ASN A 3 -15.28 -1.60 -52.75
CA ASN A 3 -16.45 -1.92 -51.97
C ASN A 3 -16.00 -1.95 -50.51
N LYS A 4 -16.42 -0.95 -49.73
CA LYS A 4 -16.22 -0.94 -48.27
C LYS A 4 -16.77 -2.25 -47.69
N THR A 5 -16.09 -2.81 -46.69
CA THR A 5 -16.40 -4.10 -46.03
C THR A 5 -17.84 -4.20 -45.50
N TRP A 6 -18.54 -3.08 -45.35
CA TRP A 6 -19.92 -2.97 -44.87
C TRP A 6 -20.89 -2.36 -45.90
N GLY A 7 -20.47 -2.14 -47.15
CA GLY A 7 -21.17 -1.30 -48.14
C GLY A 7 -22.46 -1.86 -48.76
N GLY A 8 -22.71 -3.18 -48.69
CA GLY A 8 -23.81 -3.83 -49.43
C GLY A 8 -25.23 -3.39 -49.05
N ARG A 9 -25.41 -2.77 -47.88
CA ARG A 9 -26.72 -2.29 -47.38
C ARG A 9 -27.00 -0.81 -47.70
N PHE A 10 -25.98 -0.04 -48.06
CA PHE A 10 -26.08 1.43 -48.12
C PHE A 10 -26.54 1.90 -49.51
N LYS A 11 -27.56 2.75 -49.53
CA LYS A 11 -28.15 3.30 -50.77
C LYS A 11 -27.49 4.60 -51.25
N LYS A 12 -26.59 5.18 -50.45
CA LYS A 12 -25.85 6.40 -50.73
C LYS A 12 -24.41 6.25 -50.21
N PRO A 13 -23.42 6.91 -50.84
CA PRO A 13 -22.09 7.00 -50.26
C PRO A 13 -22.12 7.77 -48.93
N LEU A 14 -21.13 7.51 -48.07
CA LEU A 14 -20.92 8.32 -46.87
C LEU A 14 -20.51 9.74 -47.26
N ASP A 15 -20.96 10.73 -46.49
CA ASP A 15 -20.53 12.11 -46.66
C ASP A 15 -19.00 12.22 -46.44
N PRO A 16 -18.25 12.99 -47.24
CA PRO A 16 -16.81 13.18 -47.05
C PRO A 16 -16.42 13.63 -45.64
N LEU A 17 -17.21 14.49 -44.98
CA LEU A 17 -16.95 14.92 -43.60
C LEU A 17 -17.07 13.76 -42.61
N ALA A 18 -18.04 12.87 -42.83
CA ALA A 18 -18.21 11.67 -42.00
C ALA A 18 -17.11 10.64 -42.26
N VAL A 19 -16.53 10.60 -43.47
CA VAL A 19 -15.37 9.75 -43.77
C VAL A 19 -14.15 10.24 -43.00
N GLU A 20 -13.87 11.54 -43.04
CA GLU A 20 -12.73 12.14 -42.35
C GLU A 20 -12.85 11.99 -40.83
N PHE A 21 -14.04 12.26 -40.25
CA PHE A 21 -14.26 12.14 -38.80
C PHE A 21 -14.17 10.71 -38.27
N ASN A 22 -14.50 9.71 -39.10
CA ASN A 22 -14.49 8.30 -38.69
C ASN A 22 -13.12 7.63 -38.92
N ALA A 23 -12.24 8.25 -39.71
CA ALA A 23 -10.98 7.64 -40.11
C ALA A 23 -9.97 7.63 -38.95
N SER A 24 -9.37 6.47 -38.71
CA SER A 24 -8.35 6.28 -37.67
C SER A 24 -6.96 5.95 -38.21
N LEU A 25 -6.79 5.76 -39.53
CA LEU A 25 -5.51 5.40 -40.15
C LEU A 25 -4.36 6.36 -39.81
N ALA A 26 -4.66 7.64 -39.60
CA ALA A 26 -3.67 8.66 -39.24
C ALA A 26 -2.91 8.33 -37.94
N PHE A 27 -3.54 7.59 -37.01
CA PHE A 27 -2.94 7.24 -35.72
C PHE A 27 -2.90 5.72 -35.45
N ASP A 28 -3.83 4.93 -35.97
CA ASP A 28 -3.86 3.48 -35.74
C ASP A 28 -2.91 2.68 -36.63
N HIS A 29 -2.25 3.32 -37.62
CA HIS A 29 -1.23 2.67 -38.44
C HIS A 29 -0.12 2.02 -37.59
N VAL A 30 0.15 2.52 -36.38
CA VAL A 30 1.11 1.90 -35.44
C VAL A 30 0.77 0.45 -35.08
N LEU A 31 -0.47 0.01 -35.31
CA LEU A 31 -0.94 -1.34 -35.05
C LEU A 31 -0.66 -2.34 -36.18
N TYR A 32 -0.12 -1.91 -37.34
CA TYR A 32 -0.01 -2.79 -38.52
C TYR A 32 0.73 -4.11 -38.24
N ALA A 33 1.76 -4.08 -37.40
CA ALA A 33 2.56 -5.27 -37.10
C ALA A 33 1.78 -6.30 -36.28
N TYR A 34 0.88 -5.83 -35.42
CA TYR A 34 0.02 -6.65 -34.56
C TYR A 34 -1.18 -7.18 -35.33
N ASP A 35 -1.81 -6.35 -36.18
CA ASP A 35 -2.89 -6.78 -37.09
C ASP A 35 -2.42 -7.91 -38.01
N ILE A 36 -1.22 -7.77 -38.58
CA ILE A 36 -0.60 -8.80 -39.42
C ILE A 36 -0.36 -10.08 -38.64
N GLN A 37 0.21 -10.00 -37.44
CA GLN A 37 0.47 -11.17 -36.59
C GLN A 37 -0.83 -11.90 -36.20
N GLY A 38 -1.85 -11.14 -35.79
CA GLY A 38 -3.18 -11.67 -35.49
C GLY A 38 -3.83 -12.31 -36.71
N SER A 39 -3.71 -11.67 -37.88
CA SER A 39 -4.23 -12.17 -39.16
C SER A 39 -3.54 -13.44 -39.64
N GLN A 40 -2.22 -13.55 -39.52
CA GLN A 40 -1.48 -14.78 -39.83
C GLN A 40 -1.92 -15.94 -38.93
N THR A 41 -2.07 -15.68 -37.63
CA THR A 41 -2.55 -16.69 -36.67
C THR A 41 -3.98 -17.11 -36.97
N HIS A 42 -4.86 -16.16 -37.30
CA HIS A 42 -6.24 -16.43 -37.67
C HIS A 42 -6.33 -17.29 -38.93
N ALA A 43 -5.57 -16.97 -39.98
CA ALA A 43 -5.50 -17.78 -41.19
C ALA A 43 -5.06 -19.24 -40.91
N ALA A 44 -4.03 -19.40 -40.07
CA ALA A 44 -3.57 -20.73 -39.66
C ALA A 44 -4.63 -21.52 -38.88
N MET A 45 -5.39 -20.86 -37.99
CA MET A 45 -6.52 -21.47 -37.29
C MET A 45 -7.63 -21.89 -38.25
N LEU A 46 -7.98 -21.05 -39.22
CA LEU A 46 -8.99 -21.39 -40.23
C LEU A 46 -8.59 -22.63 -41.05
N ALA A 47 -7.31 -22.76 -41.40
CA ALA A 47 -6.82 -23.96 -42.08
C ALA A 47 -6.84 -25.20 -41.19
N LYS A 48 -6.46 -25.07 -39.91
CA LYS A 48 -6.53 -26.15 -38.92
C LYS A 48 -7.95 -26.69 -38.76
N GLN A 49 -8.95 -25.82 -38.86
CA GLN A 49 -10.38 -26.15 -38.76
C GLN A 49 -11.01 -26.54 -40.11
N GLY A 50 -10.21 -26.63 -41.19
CA GLY A 50 -10.68 -27.02 -42.52
C GLY A 50 -11.60 -25.99 -43.20
N ILE A 51 -11.64 -24.75 -42.71
CA ILE A 51 -12.46 -23.66 -43.26
C ILE A 51 -11.81 -23.09 -44.53
N ILE A 52 -10.48 -23.04 -44.57
CA ILE A 52 -9.68 -22.77 -45.77
C ILE A 52 -8.64 -23.89 -45.95
N SER A 53 -8.10 -24.03 -47.17
CA SER A 53 -7.04 -25.00 -47.42
C SER A 53 -5.69 -24.54 -46.84
N SER A 54 -4.78 -25.49 -46.59
CA SER A 54 -3.42 -25.17 -46.14
C SER A 54 -2.65 -24.29 -47.15
N ALA A 55 -2.89 -24.49 -48.45
CA ALA A 55 -2.29 -23.67 -49.49
C ALA A 55 -2.79 -22.21 -49.45
N GLU A 56 -4.09 -22.01 -49.19
CA GLU A 56 -4.66 -20.67 -49.01
C GLU A 56 -4.12 -19.98 -47.75
N SER A 57 -4.02 -20.70 -46.63
CA SER A 57 -3.42 -20.16 -45.40
C SER A 57 -1.95 -19.78 -45.61
N GLN A 58 -1.17 -20.61 -46.32
CA GLN A 58 0.22 -20.29 -46.64
C GLN A 58 0.31 -19.03 -47.51
N ALA A 59 -0.48 -18.94 -48.57
CA ALA A 59 -0.52 -17.77 -49.45
C ALA A 59 -0.89 -16.47 -48.69
N ILE A 60 -1.85 -16.54 -47.76
CA ILE A 60 -2.20 -15.41 -46.89
C ILE A 60 -1.03 -15.03 -45.99
N THR A 61 -0.40 -16.00 -45.32
CA THR A 61 0.68 -15.74 -44.37
C THR A 61 1.91 -15.13 -45.04
N GLU A 62 2.30 -15.65 -46.20
CA GLU A 62 3.42 -15.13 -47.01
C GLU A 62 3.13 -13.71 -47.51
N ALA A 63 1.94 -13.48 -48.07
CA ALA A 63 1.53 -12.16 -48.55
C ALA A 63 1.51 -11.11 -47.41
N LEU A 64 1.01 -11.48 -46.22
CA LEU A 64 1.04 -10.61 -45.05
C LEU A 64 2.46 -10.31 -44.55
N ALA A 65 3.39 -11.27 -44.64
CA ALA A 65 4.79 -11.05 -44.30
C ALA A 65 5.46 -10.07 -45.27
N GLU A 66 5.18 -10.18 -46.58
CA GLU A 66 5.65 -9.21 -47.57
C GLU A 66 5.06 -7.81 -47.33
N ILE A 67 3.75 -7.70 -47.08
CA ILE A 67 3.10 -6.43 -46.75
C ILE A 67 3.74 -5.79 -45.51
N LYS A 68 4.06 -6.57 -44.48
CA LYS A 68 4.77 -6.07 -43.30
C LYS A 68 6.10 -5.42 -43.66
N MET A 69 6.90 -6.07 -44.51
CA MET A 69 8.19 -5.53 -44.97
C MET A 69 8.00 -4.26 -45.80
N GLU A 70 7.02 -4.23 -46.70
CA GLU A 70 6.73 -3.06 -47.54
C GLU A 70 6.29 -1.84 -46.71
N LEU A 71 5.50 -2.06 -45.64
CA LEU A 71 5.10 -1.02 -44.71
C LEU A 71 6.28 -0.50 -43.88
N GLN A 72 7.18 -1.38 -43.43
CA GLN A 72 8.41 -1.00 -42.73
C GLN A 72 9.35 -0.16 -43.60
N GLU A 73 9.41 -0.47 -44.89
CA GLU A 73 10.22 0.28 -45.88
C GLU A 73 9.52 1.56 -46.38
N GLY A 74 8.29 1.85 -45.94
CA GLY A 74 7.54 3.04 -46.34
C GLY A 74 7.10 3.02 -47.82
N LYS A 75 6.99 1.84 -48.44
CA LYS A 75 6.61 1.69 -49.85
C LYS A 75 5.15 2.04 -50.14
N HIS A 76 4.30 2.04 -49.12
CA HIS A 76 2.90 2.38 -49.24
C HIS A 76 2.59 3.74 -48.60
N SER A 77 1.88 4.59 -49.33
CA SER A 77 1.34 5.83 -48.80
C SER A 77 0.09 5.54 -47.96
N LEU A 78 0.05 6.06 -46.73
CA LEU A 78 -1.13 6.06 -45.87
C LEU A 78 -2.19 7.00 -46.46
N LYS A 79 -2.98 6.50 -47.41
CA LYS A 79 -4.04 7.27 -48.07
C LYS A 79 -5.24 7.42 -47.13
N GLN A 80 -5.70 8.66 -46.93
CA GLN A 80 -6.93 8.97 -46.17
C GLN A 80 -8.21 8.31 -46.72
N SER A 81 -8.18 7.71 -47.92
CA SER A 81 -9.30 6.96 -48.48
C SER A 81 -9.62 5.66 -47.72
N TYR A 82 -8.69 5.16 -46.91
CA TYR A 82 -8.89 3.99 -46.05
C TYR A 82 -9.37 4.42 -44.66
N GLU A 83 -10.35 3.71 -44.12
CA GLU A 83 -10.97 4.02 -42.83
C GLU A 83 -9.99 3.78 -41.67
N ASP A 84 -9.34 2.64 -41.64
CA ASP A 84 -8.46 2.19 -40.55
C ASP A 84 -7.31 1.30 -41.08
N VAL A 85 -6.36 0.97 -40.21
CA VAL A 85 -5.24 0.06 -40.52
C VAL A 85 -5.72 -1.33 -40.99
N HIS A 86 -6.85 -1.82 -40.46
CA HIS A 86 -7.37 -3.14 -40.77
C HIS A 86 -7.89 -3.22 -42.22
N MET A 87 -8.66 -2.22 -42.65
CA MET A 87 -9.13 -2.06 -44.02
C MET A 87 -7.95 -1.87 -44.96
N PHE A 88 -6.95 -1.10 -44.54
CA PHE A 88 -5.77 -0.87 -45.36
C PHE A 88 -5.00 -2.17 -45.63
N ILE A 89 -4.71 -2.97 -44.60
CA ILE A 89 -4.03 -4.27 -44.75
C ILE A 89 -4.87 -5.26 -45.56
N GLU A 90 -6.19 -5.29 -45.32
CA GLU A 90 -7.11 -6.15 -46.08
C GLU A 90 -7.09 -5.81 -47.58
N GLN A 91 -7.09 -4.53 -47.95
CA GLN A 91 -7.05 -4.13 -49.36
C GLN A 91 -5.70 -4.50 -50.00
N LEU A 92 -4.57 -4.26 -49.33
CA LEU A 92 -3.27 -4.69 -49.81
C LEU A 92 -3.21 -6.21 -50.02
N LEU A 93 -3.78 -6.98 -49.09
CA LEU A 93 -3.84 -8.44 -49.21
C LEU A 93 -4.69 -8.88 -50.41
N ILE A 94 -5.87 -8.28 -50.61
CA ILE A 94 -6.75 -8.60 -51.74
C ILE A 94 -6.10 -8.21 -53.08
N GLU A 95 -5.42 -7.06 -53.14
CA GLU A 95 -4.66 -6.65 -54.33
C GLU A 95 -3.56 -7.66 -54.68
N LYS A 96 -2.94 -8.27 -53.66
CA LYS A 96 -1.82 -9.21 -53.84
C LYS A 96 -2.26 -10.62 -54.22
N ILE A 97 -3.31 -11.16 -53.58
CA ILE A 97 -3.69 -12.58 -53.70
C ILE A 97 -5.17 -12.81 -54.08
N GLY A 98 -5.89 -11.75 -54.45
CA GLY A 98 -7.24 -11.82 -54.99
C GLY A 98 -8.26 -12.40 -54.02
N ASP A 99 -9.09 -13.33 -54.51
CA ASP A 99 -10.21 -13.90 -53.76
C ASP A 99 -9.77 -14.69 -52.51
N THR A 100 -8.55 -15.25 -52.51
CA THR A 100 -7.99 -15.89 -51.32
C THR A 100 -7.87 -14.91 -50.16
N GLY A 101 -7.46 -13.67 -50.42
CA GLY A 101 -7.36 -12.62 -49.40
C GLY A 101 -8.72 -12.26 -48.78
N LYS A 102 -9.80 -12.33 -49.57
CA LYS A 102 -11.17 -12.06 -49.11
C LYS A 102 -11.66 -13.10 -48.09
N LYS A 103 -11.06 -14.30 -48.04
CA LYS A 103 -11.45 -15.36 -47.10
C LYS A 103 -10.95 -15.13 -45.68
N LEU A 104 -9.95 -14.26 -45.47
CA LEU A 104 -9.32 -14.04 -44.16
C LEU A 104 -10.32 -13.57 -43.08
N HIS A 105 -11.34 -12.78 -43.44
CA HIS A 105 -12.33 -12.30 -42.47
C HIS A 105 -13.36 -13.34 -42.01
N THR A 106 -13.28 -14.57 -42.52
CA THR A 106 -14.20 -15.63 -42.12
C THR A 106 -14.12 -15.88 -40.61
N GLY A 107 -15.26 -15.77 -39.92
CA GLY A 107 -15.36 -16.01 -38.47
C GLY A 107 -14.79 -14.89 -37.58
N ARG A 108 -14.42 -13.74 -38.14
CA ARG A 108 -13.82 -12.60 -37.41
C ARG A 108 -14.65 -11.33 -37.58
N SER A 109 -14.59 -10.43 -36.60
CA SER A 109 -15.13 -9.08 -36.69
C SER A 109 -14.02 -8.04 -36.54
N ARG A 110 -14.30 -6.78 -36.86
CA ARG A 110 -13.41 -5.69 -36.47
C ARG A 110 -13.31 -5.54 -34.95
N ASN A 111 -14.36 -5.90 -34.21
CA ASN A 111 -14.44 -5.72 -32.77
C ASN A 111 -13.45 -6.60 -32.00
N ASP A 112 -13.37 -7.89 -32.30
CA ASP A 112 -12.43 -8.80 -31.67
C ASP A 112 -11.02 -8.67 -32.26
N GLN A 113 -10.90 -8.30 -33.54
CA GLN A 113 -9.62 -7.98 -34.18
C GLN A 113 -8.92 -6.77 -33.52
N VAL A 114 -9.61 -5.62 -33.40
CA VAL A 114 -8.99 -4.43 -32.79
C VAL A 114 -8.69 -4.63 -31.31
N ALA A 115 -9.53 -5.38 -30.58
CA ALA A 115 -9.28 -5.73 -29.19
C ALA A 115 -8.02 -6.60 -29.04
N LEU A 116 -7.77 -7.52 -29.97
CA LEU A 116 -6.56 -8.32 -30.01
C LEU A 116 -5.32 -7.44 -30.25
N ASP A 117 -5.37 -6.61 -31.29
CA ASP A 117 -4.23 -5.79 -31.71
C ASP A 117 -3.79 -4.83 -30.60
N LEU A 118 -4.77 -4.23 -29.90
CA LEU A 118 -4.50 -3.35 -28.77
C LEU A 118 -3.88 -4.07 -27.57
N ARG A 119 -4.28 -5.31 -27.28
CA ARG A 119 -3.66 -6.10 -26.20
C ARG A 119 -2.24 -6.51 -26.54
N LEU A 120 -1.99 -6.92 -27.78
CA LEU A 120 -0.63 -7.23 -28.23
C LEU A 120 0.26 -5.98 -28.15
N TYR A 121 -0.23 -4.84 -28.65
CA TYR A 121 0.46 -3.55 -28.53
C TYR A 121 0.74 -3.17 -27.07
N ALA A 122 -0.27 -3.24 -26.20
CA ALA A 122 -0.13 -2.88 -24.80
C ALA A 122 0.85 -3.81 -24.08
N ARG A 123 0.86 -5.11 -24.39
CA ARG A 123 1.80 -6.07 -23.81
C ARG A 123 3.25 -5.75 -24.15
N ASP A 124 3.51 -5.35 -25.40
CA ASP A 124 4.84 -4.96 -25.84
C ASP A 124 5.24 -3.59 -25.29
N ALA A 125 4.31 -2.62 -25.28
CA ALA A 125 4.52 -1.31 -24.70
C ALA A 125 4.84 -1.37 -23.20
N ALA A 126 4.11 -2.19 -22.42
CA ALA A 126 4.40 -2.40 -21.00
C ALA A 126 5.80 -2.99 -20.78
N SER A 127 6.21 -3.93 -21.65
CA SER A 127 7.54 -4.53 -21.59
C SER A 127 8.64 -3.50 -21.88
N ASN A 128 8.43 -2.63 -22.86
CA ASN A 128 9.36 -1.55 -23.19
C ASN A 128 9.46 -0.53 -22.05
N ILE A 129 8.34 -0.05 -21.51
CA ILE A 129 8.35 0.91 -20.38
C ILE A 129 9.03 0.29 -19.16
N MET A 130 8.78 -0.99 -18.86
CA MET A 130 9.44 -1.69 -17.78
C MET A 130 10.97 -1.77 -17.99
N ALA A 131 11.44 -1.99 -19.21
CA ALA A 131 12.87 -1.96 -19.53
C ALA A 131 13.48 -0.56 -19.32
N GLN A 132 12.77 0.51 -19.71
CA GLN A 132 13.22 1.89 -19.46
C GLN A 132 13.23 2.23 -17.96
N LEU A 133 12.25 1.75 -17.19
CA LEU A 133 12.25 1.88 -15.73
C LEU A 133 13.45 1.17 -15.12
N TYR A 134 13.79 -0.05 -15.57
CA TYR A 134 14.99 -0.73 -15.10
C TYR A 134 16.25 0.09 -15.36
N ALA A 135 16.41 0.68 -16.55
CA ALA A 135 17.53 1.55 -16.87
C ALA A 135 17.64 2.75 -15.91
N VAL A 136 16.52 3.44 -15.64
CA VAL A 136 16.50 4.55 -14.68
C VAL A 136 16.83 4.07 -13.25
N THR A 137 16.28 2.93 -12.82
CA THR A 137 16.59 2.38 -11.49
C THR A 137 18.05 1.92 -11.37
N ASP A 138 18.68 1.47 -12.45
CA ASP A 138 20.09 1.10 -12.43
C ASP A 138 20.97 2.35 -12.24
N VAL A 139 20.66 3.45 -12.91
CA VAL A 139 21.35 4.74 -12.70
C VAL A 139 21.13 5.26 -11.28
N LEU A 140 19.89 5.24 -10.77
CA LEU A 140 19.60 5.65 -9.40
C LEU A 140 20.33 4.78 -8.36
N ARG A 141 20.49 3.47 -8.63
CA ARG A 141 21.26 2.57 -7.76
C ARG A 141 22.74 2.92 -7.76
N GLN A 142 23.31 3.25 -8.92
CA GLN A 142 24.69 3.70 -9.02
C GLN A 142 24.91 5.02 -8.28
N LEU A 143 24.00 5.98 -8.44
CA LEU A 143 24.02 7.24 -7.69
C LEU A 143 23.87 7.00 -6.17
N SER A 144 22.97 6.11 -5.77
CA SER A 144 22.79 5.72 -4.37
C SER A 144 24.09 5.18 -3.76
N GLN A 145 24.75 4.25 -4.45
CA GLN A 145 26.01 3.65 -4.01
C GLN A 145 27.17 4.66 -4.00
N LYS A 146 27.30 5.46 -5.05
CA LYS A 146 28.36 6.48 -5.18
C LYS A 146 28.27 7.53 -4.07
N HIS A 147 27.05 7.93 -3.73
CA HIS A 147 26.78 9.01 -2.77
C HIS A 147 26.28 8.48 -1.41
N ALA A 148 26.57 7.22 -1.08
CA ALA A 148 26.07 6.55 0.14
C ALA A 148 26.49 7.25 1.43
N GLN A 149 27.61 7.99 1.41
CA GLN A 149 28.16 8.70 2.58
C GLN A 149 28.15 10.23 2.43
N ASP A 150 27.67 10.74 1.31
CA ASP A 150 27.57 12.19 1.09
C ASP A 150 26.36 12.74 1.84
N LYS A 151 26.60 13.64 2.78
CA LYS A 151 25.55 14.26 3.58
C LYS A 151 24.87 15.39 2.81
N MET A 152 23.57 15.53 3.01
CA MET A 152 22.77 16.65 2.52
C MET A 152 21.70 17.02 3.55
N PRO A 153 21.19 18.26 3.56
CA PRO A 153 20.02 18.59 4.37
C PRO A 153 18.79 17.83 3.85
N GLY A 154 18.09 17.15 4.73
CA GLY A 154 16.76 16.61 4.47
C GLY A 154 15.69 17.69 4.66
N TYR A 155 14.64 17.64 3.84
CA TYR A 155 13.61 18.68 3.81
C TYR A 155 12.23 18.14 4.19
N THR A 156 11.51 18.92 4.99
CA THR A 156 10.06 18.80 5.15
C THR A 156 9.46 20.19 5.02
N HIS A 157 8.38 20.36 4.26
CA HIS A 157 7.84 21.70 3.92
C HIS A 157 8.87 22.62 3.24
N LEU A 158 9.85 22.03 2.55
CA LEU A 158 11.03 22.72 1.99
C LEU A 158 11.86 23.51 3.05
N GLN A 159 11.66 23.21 4.33
CA GLN A 159 12.51 23.64 5.43
C GLN A 159 13.52 22.54 5.74
N GLN A 160 14.76 22.94 6.04
CA GLN A 160 15.79 21.99 6.46
C GLN A 160 15.37 21.37 7.81
N ALA A 161 15.27 20.05 7.85
CA ALA A 161 14.77 19.32 9.01
C ALA A 161 15.91 18.56 9.71
N GLN A 162 16.48 17.56 9.04
CA GLN A 162 17.53 16.71 9.58
C GLN A 162 18.55 16.37 8.50
N PRO A 163 19.83 16.16 8.83
CA PRO A 163 20.80 15.65 7.88
C PRO A 163 20.39 14.25 7.40
N ILE A 164 20.46 14.02 6.10
CA ILE A 164 20.31 12.70 5.46
C ILE A 164 21.53 12.43 4.58
N TYR A 165 21.59 11.21 4.03
CA TYR A 165 22.57 10.87 3.01
C TYR A 165 21.95 10.98 1.62
N LEU A 166 22.67 11.57 0.68
CA LEU A 166 22.24 11.71 -0.72
C LEU A 166 21.95 10.33 -1.34
N GLY A 167 22.70 9.29 -0.97
CA GLY A 167 22.38 7.93 -1.38
C GLY A 167 21.00 7.45 -0.91
N GLY A 168 20.66 7.71 0.36
CA GLY A 168 19.35 7.40 0.93
C GLY A 168 18.20 8.19 0.29
N TYR A 169 18.46 9.39 -0.21
CA TYR A 169 17.50 10.14 -1.02
C TYR A 169 17.19 9.41 -2.35
N PHE A 170 18.20 8.89 -3.05
CA PHE A 170 17.98 8.10 -4.27
C PHE A 170 17.29 6.75 -3.98
N ASP A 171 17.56 6.12 -2.84
CA ASP A 171 16.85 4.92 -2.40
C ASP A 171 15.34 5.15 -2.24
N ALA A 172 14.92 6.35 -1.84
CA ALA A 172 13.49 6.70 -1.77
C ALA A 172 12.83 6.66 -3.16
N TYR A 173 13.49 7.18 -4.20
CA TYR A 173 12.99 7.12 -5.58
C TYR A 173 13.09 5.72 -6.19
N LEU A 174 14.12 4.95 -5.85
CA LEU A 174 14.18 3.51 -6.19
C LEU A 174 12.96 2.75 -5.66
N ALA A 175 12.60 2.97 -4.40
CA ALA A 175 11.41 2.34 -3.81
C ALA A 175 10.11 2.76 -4.52
N MET A 176 10.00 4.00 -4.99
CA MET A 176 8.86 4.46 -5.80
C MET A 176 8.78 3.72 -7.14
N LEU A 177 9.88 3.69 -7.90
CA LEU A 177 9.91 3.06 -9.23
C LEU A 177 9.80 1.54 -9.18
N HIS A 178 10.28 0.88 -8.12
CA HIS A 178 10.03 -0.56 -7.92
C HIS A 178 8.54 -0.89 -7.79
N ARG A 179 7.75 -0.04 -7.13
CA ARG A 179 6.29 -0.20 -7.08
C ARG A 179 5.64 0.04 -8.45
N ASP A 180 6.24 0.86 -9.30
CA ASP A 180 5.71 1.09 -10.65
C ASP A 180 6.00 -0.11 -11.57
N ILE A 181 7.20 -0.69 -11.45
CA ILE A 181 7.57 -1.95 -12.11
C ILE A 181 6.62 -3.07 -11.68
N SER A 182 6.32 -3.21 -10.38
CA SER A 182 5.40 -4.26 -9.92
C SER A 182 3.98 -4.06 -10.47
N ARG A 183 3.51 -2.80 -10.59
CA ARG A 183 2.22 -2.51 -11.24
C ARG A 183 2.20 -2.90 -12.71
N LEU A 184 3.27 -2.63 -13.46
CA LEU A 184 3.38 -3.09 -14.86
C LEU A 184 3.39 -4.62 -14.97
N GLN A 185 4.04 -5.31 -14.02
CA GLN A 185 4.04 -6.77 -13.98
C GLN A 185 2.63 -7.33 -13.74
N ASP A 186 1.86 -6.72 -12.85
CA ASP A 186 0.50 -7.16 -12.56
C ASP A 186 -0.49 -6.80 -13.68
N LEU A 187 -0.35 -5.62 -14.28
CA LEU A 187 -1.06 -5.22 -15.50
C LEU A 187 -0.84 -6.24 -16.62
N LYS A 188 0.42 -6.62 -16.86
CA LYS A 188 0.77 -7.64 -17.87
C LYS A 188 0.04 -8.95 -17.64
N LYS A 189 -0.05 -9.43 -16.39
CA LYS A 189 -0.79 -10.66 -16.08
C LYS A 189 -2.28 -10.52 -16.39
N ARG A 190 -2.92 -9.42 -15.97
CA ARG A 190 -4.36 -9.20 -16.18
C ARG A 190 -4.73 -9.02 -17.65
N MET A 191 -3.90 -8.32 -18.43
CA MET A 191 -4.22 -8.06 -19.83
C MET A 191 -3.94 -9.22 -20.78
N ASN A 192 -3.19 -10.25 -20.35
CA ASN A 192 -2.69 -11.32 -21.21
C ASN A 192 -3.71 -12.45 -21.48
N PHE A 193 -4.93 -12.07 -21.89
CA PHE A 193 -5.98 -12.99 -22.36
C PHE A 193 -6.46 -12.60 -23.76
N SER A 194 -6.70 -13.59 -24.61
CA SER A 194 -7.04 -13.36 -26.02
C SER A 194 -8.54 -13.08 -26.22
N PRO A 195 -8.92 -11.99 -26.91
CA PRO A 195 -10.30 -11.72 -27.30
C PRO A 195 -10.69 -12.40 -28.63
N LEU A 196 -9.71 -12.85 -29.43
CA LEU A 196 -9.93 -13.27 -30.81
C LEU A 196 -10.87 -14.48 -30.91
N GLY A 197 -11.80 -14.43 -31.87
CA GLY A 197 -12.85 -15.43 -32.04
C GLY A 197 -14.14 -15.13 -31.26
N ALA A 198 -14.21 -14.00 -30.56
CA ALA A 198 -15.46 -13.47 -30.01
C ALA A 198 -16.39 -12.87 -31.10
N GLY A 199 -15.87 -12.68 -32.31
CA GLY A 199 -16.63 -12.12 -33.43
C GLY A 199 -17.12 -10.71 -33.11
N ALA A 200 -18.35 -10.38 -33.52
CA ALA A 200 -18.88 -9.05 -33.27
C ALA A 200 -19.30 -8.85 -31.80
N LEU A 201 -19.85 -9.88 -31.16
CA LEU A 201 -20.29 -9.86 -29.75
C LEU A 201 -20.66 -11.25 -29.19
N ALA A 202 -21.20 -12.16 -30.03
CA ALA A 202 -21.81 -13.42 -29.60
C ALA A 202 -20.97 -14.67 -29.95
N GLY A 203 -19.71 -14.49 -30.33
CA GLY A 203 -18.90 -15.55 -30.91
C GLY A 203 -19.27 -15.87 -32.37
N SER A 204 -18.79 -17.02 -32.83
CA SER A 204 -19.05 -17.55 -34.18
C SER A 204 -19.66 -18.94 -34.08
N SER A 205 -20.57 -19.28 -35.01
CA SER A 205 -21.08 -20.65 -35.16
C SER A 205 -20.11 -21.55 -35.95
N LEU A 206 -19.07 -20.98 -36.55
CA LEU A 206 -17.97 -21.74 -37.15
C LEU A 206 -17.14 -22.39 -36.04
N PRO A 207 -16.52 -23.55 -36.30
CA PRO A 207 -15.72 -24.28 -35.32
C PRO A 207 -14.37 -23.58 -35.10
N LEU A 208 -14.34 -22.39 -34.52
CA LEU A 208 -13.10 -21.63 -34.28
C LEU A 208 -12.36 -22.17 -33.05
N ASP A 209 -11.04 -22.32 -33.14
CA ASP A 209 -10.18 -22.78 -32.04
C ASP A 209 -9.55 -21.60 -31.30
N ARG A 210 -10.33 -21.00 -30.38
CA ARG A 210 -9.91 -19.80 -29.63
C ARG A 210 -8.73 -20.09 -28.71
N GLU A 211 -8.70 -21.26 -28.10
CA GLU A 211 -7.60 -21.68 -27.19
C GLU A 211 -6.29 -21.83 -27.96
N TRP A 212 -6.33 -22.46 -29.14
CA TRP A 212 -5.13 -22.58 -29.97
C TRP A 212 -4.62 -21.21 -30.43
N VAL A 213 -5.51 -20.28 -30.78
CA VAL A 213 -5.13 -18.90 -31.14
C VAL A 213 -4.48 -18.18 -29.95
N ALA A 214 -5.06 -18.30 -28.75
CA ALA A 214 -4.49 -17.72 -27.54
C ALA A 214 -3.08 -18.25 -27.29
N GLN A 215 -2.89 -19.57 -27.35
CA GLN A 215 -1.60 -20.22 -27.18
C GLN A 215 -0.58 -19.79 -28.25
N ALA A 216 -0.98 -19.74 -29.52
CA ALA A 216 -0.13 -19.34 -30.64
C ALA A 216 0.37 -17.88 -30.52
N LEU A 217 -0.42 -17.01 -29.88
CA LEU A 217 -0.08 -15.61 -29.62
C LEU A 217 0.49 -15.37 -28.21
N ALA A 218 0.82 -16.44 -27.48
CA ALA A 218 1.39 -16.42 -26.13
C ALA A 218 0.51 -15.70 -25.08
N PHE A 219 -0.81 -15.79 -25.22
CA PHE A 219 -1.75 -15.42 -24.15
C PHE A 219 -1.88 -16.57 -23.13
N ASP A 220 -2.27 -16.25 -21.91
CA ASP A 220 -2.46 -17.21 -20.82
C ASP A 220 -3.79 -17.99 -20.94
N GLY A 221 -4.69 -17.51 -21.82
CA GLY A 221 -5.97 -18.13 -22.13
C GLY A 221 -6.83 -17.21 -22.98
N VAL A 222 -8.11 -17.56 -23.10
CA VAL A 222 -9.12 -16.74 -23.77
C VAL A 222 -9.89 -15.89 -22.77
N ILE A 223 -10.46 -14.77 -23.24
CA ILE A 223 -11.51 -14.08 -22.50
C ILE A 223 -12.79 -14.91 -22.65
N GLU A 224 -13.29 -15.48 -21.55
CA GLU A 224 -14.37 -16.48 -21.59
C GLU A 224 -15.67 -15.91 -22.18
N ASN A 225 -16.05 -14.71 -21.76
CA ASN A 225 -17.28 -14.07 -22.20
C ASN A 225 -17.05 -13.26 -23.48
N THR A 226 -17.79 -13.56 -24.55
CA THR A 226 -17.60 -12.90 -25.86
C THR A 226 -18.12 -11.46 -25.89
N LEU A 227 -19.11 -11.10 -25.07
CA LEU A 227 -19.58 -9.72 -24.94
C LEU A 227 -18.47 -8.87 -24.33
N ASP A 228 -17.90 -9.37 -23.23
CA ASP A 228 -16.79 -8.75 -22.52
C ASP A 228 -15.55 -8.64 -23.41
N ALA A 229 -15.18 -9.71 -24.14
CA ALA A 229 -14.02 -9.74 -25.02
C ALA A 229 -13.97 -8.61 -26.06
N VAL A 230 -15.13 -8.12 -26.51
CA VAL A 230 -15.23 -7.03 -27.49
C VAL A 230 -15.48 -5.66 -26.86
N SER A 231 -15.92 -5.60 -25.61
CA SER A 231 -16.25 -4.36 -24.89
C SER A 231 -15.21 -3.96 -23.83
N ASP A 232 -14.33 -4.87 -23.41
CA ASP A 232 -13.36 -4.62 -22.34
C ASP A 232 -12.29 -3.61 -22.77
N ARG A 233 -12.07 -2.60 -21.92
CA ARG A 233 -10.98 -1.62 -21.99
C ARG A 233 -10.31 -1.39 -20.64
N ASP A 234 -10.53 -2.26 -19.66
CA ASP A 234 -9.92 -2.20 -18.33
C ASP A 234 -8.40 -2.19 -18.43
N PHE A 235 -7.83 -3.00 -19.32
CA PHE A 235 -6.39 -3.02 -19.53
C PHE A 235 -5.83 -1.67 -20.01
N ILE A 236 -6.59 -0.87 -20.77
CA ILE A 236 -6.17 0.47 -21.22
C ILE A 236 -6.31 1.48 -20.08
N MET A 237 -7.43 1.45 -19.35
CA MET A 237 -7.63 2.29 -18.17
C MET A 237 -6.53 2.05 -17.13
N GLU A 238 -6.22 0.78 -16.85
CA GLU A 238 -5.17 0.39 -15.94
C GLU A 238 -3.78 0.80 -16.47
N PHE A 239 -3.49 0.60 -17.77
CA PHE A 239 -2.24 1.05 -18.39
C PHE A 239 -2.03 2.57 -18.23
N CYS A 240 -3.04 3.36 -18.57
CA CYS A 240 -3.01 4.82 -18.40
C CYS A 240 -2.85 5.20 -16.93
N SER A 241 -3.44 4.45 -15.99
CA SER A 241 -3.27 4.67 -14.55
C SER A 241 -1.84 4.40 -14.09
N VAL A 242 -1.22 3.32 -14.54
CA VAL A 242 0.17 3.00 -14.21
C VAL A 242 1.11 4.06 -14.78
N ASN A 243 0.91 4.48 -16.02
CA ASN A 243 1.64 5.57 -16.65
C ASN A 243 1.49 6.89 -15.88
N ALA A 244 0.29 7.22 -15.41
CA ALA A 244 0.06 8.41 -14.59
C ALA A 244 0.85 8.35 -13.27
N ILE A 245 0.86 7.21 -12.57
CA ILE A 245 1.61 7.05 -11.32
C ILE A 245 3.12 7.17 -11.55
N VAL A 246 3.65 6.56 -12.63
CA VAL A 246 5.07 6.74 -13.03
C VAL A 246 5.37 8.23 -13.19
N MET A 247 4.53 8.96 -13.93
CA MET A 247 4.73 10.39 -14.16
C MET A 247 4.61 11.24 -12.88
N VAL A 248 3.82 10.82 -11.88
CA VAL A 248 3.83 11.46 -10.55
C VAL A 248 5.21 11.32 -9.92
N HIS A 249 5.78 10.12 -9.86
CA HIS A 249 7.09 9.92 -9.25
C HIS A 249 8.20 10.67 -10.01
N LEU A 250 8.17 10.65 -11.35
CA LEU A 250 9.11 11.43 -12.15
C LEU A 250 8.97 12.94 -11.91
N SER A 251 7.73 13.45 -11.81
CA SER A 251 7.47 14.87 -11.57
C SER A 251 8.04 15.36 -10.24
N ARG A 252 7.99 14.51 -9.20
CA ARG A 252 8.56 14.80 -7.88
C ARG A 252 10.08 14.86 -7.92
N LEU A 253 10.71 13.87 -8.56
CA LEU A 253 12.17 13.86 -8.76
C LEU A 253 12.61 15.10 -9.53
N CYS A 254 11.87 15.45 -10.59
CA CYS A 254 12.16 16.62 -11.39
C CYS A 254 12.02 17.91 -10.59
N GLU A 255 11.02 18.03 -9.71
CA GLU A 255 10.86 19.21 -8.86
C GLU A 255 12.05 19.40 -7.91
N ASP A 256 12.47 18.33 -7.22
CA ASP A 256 13.62 18.38 -6.32
C ASP A 256 14.89 18.80 -7.08
N LEU A 257 15.15 18.21 -8.25
CA LEU A 257 16.33 18.54 -9.06
C LEU A 257 16.27 19.95 -9.65
N ILE A 258 15.08 20.45 -10.02
CA ILE A 258 14.91 21.84 -10.47
C ILE A 258 15.27 22.80 -9.35
N LEU A 259 14.77 22.56 -8.13
CA LEU A 259 15.11 23.35 -6.96
C LEU A 259 16.62 23.31 -6.68
N TRP A 260 17.23 22.14 -6.78
CA TRP A 260 18.68 21.97 -6.53
C TRP A 260 19.57 22.65 -7.57
N ALA A 261 19.08 22.84 -8.79
CA ALA A 261 19.81 23.54 -9.86
C ALA A 261 19.74 25.08 -9.74
N THR A 262 18.89 25.62 -8.85
CA THR A 262 18.81 27.06 -8.60
C THR A 262 20.10 27.61 -7.99
N GLN A 263 20.33 28.92 -8.08
CA GLN A 263 21.48 29.54 -7.42
C GLN A 263 21.33 29.53 -5.90
N GLU A 264 20.08 29.58 -5.41
CA GLU A 264 19.73 29.59 -4.00
C GLU A 264 20.09 28.28 -3.30
N PHE A 265 19.93 27.14 -3.99
CA PHE A 265 20.38 25.84 -3.49
C PHE A 265 21.81 25.52 -3.91
N GLY A 266 22.13 25.62 -5.21
CA GLY A 266 23.45 25.34 -5.76
C GLY A 266 23.91 23.88 -5.61
N PHE A 267 22.98 22.96 -5.39
CA PHE A 267 23.23 21.56 -5.05
C PHE A 267 23.67 20.73 -6.25
N ILE A 268 23.17 21.05 -7.44
CA ILE A 268 23.57 20.37 -8.66
C ILE A 268 24.02 21.36 -9.73
N THR A 269 24.93 20.89 -10.59
CA THR A 269 25.26 21.53 -11.85
C THR A 269 24.77 20.63 -12.98
N LEU A 270 23.96 21.21 -13.88
CA LEU A 270 23.45 20.53 -15.06
C LEU A 270 24.54 20.38 -16.11
N ASP A 271 24.57 19.23 -16.80
CA ASP A 271 25.38 19.03 -18.00
C ASP A 271 24.83 19.89 -19.15
N ASP A 272 25.73 20.50 -19.93
CA ASP A 272 25.38 21.34 -21.08
C ASP A 272 24.60 20.56 -22.15
N ALA A 273 24.83 19.25 -22.27
CA ALA A 273 24.12 18.39 -23.21
C ALA A 273 22.60 18.28 -22.90
N PHE A 274 22.20 18.60 -21.67
CA PHE A 274 20.82 18.48 -21.21
C PHE A 274 20.22 19.79 -20.66
N ALA A 275 20.93 20.90 -20.80
CA ALA A 275 20.46 22.22 -20.38
C ALA A 275 20.42 23.18 -21.56
N THR A 276 19.52 24.17 -21.49
CA THR A 276 19.58 25.32 -22.40
C THR A 276 20.13 26.53 -21.66
N GLY A 277 20.80 27.41 -22.41
CA GLY A 277 21.39 28.64 -21.88
C GLY A 277 20.80 29.89 -22.53
N SER A 278 21.08 31.05 -21.94
CA SER A 278 20.84 32.35 -22.57
C SER A 278 22.15 32.86 -23.17
N SER A 279 22.11 33.37 -24.41
CA SER A 279 23.26 34.02 -25.04
C SER A 279 23.73 35.28 -24.28
N LEU A 280 22.90 35.86 -23.41
CA LEU A 280 23.21 37.06 -22.62
C LEU A 280 23.76 36.74 -21.22
N MET A 281 23.48 35.55 -20.68
CA MET A 281 23.83 35.15 -19.30
C MET A 281 24.46 33.75 -19.32
N PRO A 282 25.77 33.65 -19.56
CA PRO A 282 26.44 32.37 -19.76
C PRO A 282 26.47 31.49 -18.50
N ASN A 283 26.23 32.05 -17.33
CA ASN A 283 26.12 31.32 -16.06
C ASN A 283 24.74 30.70 -15.82
N LYS A 284 23.72 31.03 -16.62
CA LYS A 284 22.34 30.55 -16.43
C LYS A 284 22.09 29.29 -17.27
N LYS A 285 21.93 28.14 -16.60
CA LYS A 285 21.47 26.88 -17.20
C LYS A 285 20.01 26.62 -16.79
N ASN A 286 19.14 26.39 -17.78
CA ASN A 286 17.72 26.11 -17.54
C ASN A 286 17.50 24.57 -17.49
N PRO A 287 16.76 24.06 -16.49
CA PRO A 287 16.46 22.63 -16.35
C PRO A 287 15.32 22.15 -17.28
N ASP A 288 15.37 22.49 -18.56
CA ASP A 288 14.26 22.30 -19.53
C ASP A 288 13.77 20.84 -19.59
N ILE A 289 14.68 19.86 -19.53
CA ILE A 289 14.31 18.44 -19.55
C ILE A 289 13.45 18.08 -18.34
N LEU A 290 13.82 18.56 -17.15
CA LEU A 290 13.07 18.32 -15.90
C LEU A 290 11.71 19.03 -15.93
N GLU A 291 11.68 20.27 -16.42
CA GLU A 291 10.44 21.03 -16.59
C GLU A 291 9.48 20.36 -17.58
N LEU A 292 9.99 19.86 -18.70
CA LEU A 292 9.21 19.13 -19.70
C LEU A 292 8.67 17.81 -19.15
N ILE A 293 9.47 17.02 -18.43
CA ILE A 293 9.01 15.78 -17.79
C ILE A 293 7.90 16.10 -16.79
N ARG A 294 8.09 17.12 -15.94
CA ARG A 294 7.07 17.56 -14.98
C ARG A 294 5.81 18.05 -15.67
N GLY A 295 5.90 18.86 -16.72
CA GLY A 295 4.75 19.35 -17.49
C GLY A 295 3.99 18.24 -18.23
N LYS A 296 4.71 17.22 -18.74
CA LYS A 296 4.12 16.05 -19.40
C LYS A 296 3.30 15.17 -18.46
N SER A 297 3.47 15.29 -17.14
CA SER A 297 2.62 14.56 -16.18
C SER A 297 1.14 14.90 -16.34
N GLY A 298 0.79 16.18 -16.47
CA GLY A 298 -0.59 16.63 -16.68
C GLY A 298 -1.23 16.08 -17.96
N ARG A 299 -0.43 15.94 -19.04
CA ARG A 299 -0.88 15.32 -20.29
C ARG A 299 -1.26 13.85 -20.11
N VAL A 300 -0.40 13.08 -19.42
CA VAL A 300 -0.68 11.65 -19.13
C VAL A 300 -1.86 11.49 -18.17
N PHE A 301 -2.03 12.39 -17.19
CA PHE A 301 -3.19 12.38 -16.29
C PHE A 301 -4.49 12.65 -17.06
N GLY A 302 -4.45 13.57 -18.03
CA GLY A 302 -5.57 13.85 -18.92
C GLY A 302 -6.03 12.63 -19.71
N HIS A 303 -5.10 11.82 -20.21
CA HIS A 303 -5.43 10.58 -20.94
C HIS A 303 -6.14 9.55 -20.06
N LEU A 304 -5.70 9.38 -18.80
CA LEU A 304 -6.38 8.52 -17.83
C LEU A 304 -7.82 8.99 -17.59
N LEU A 305 -8.00 10.29 -17.31
CA LEU A 305 -9.33 10.83 -17.08
C LEU A 305 -10.21 10.73 -18.34
N GLY A 306 -9.63 10.93 -19.52
CA GLY A 306 -10.28 10.77 -20.81
C GLY A 306 -10.86 9.37 -20.99
N ILE A 307 -10.04 8.32 -20.87
CA ILE A 307 -10.52 6.94 -21.08
C ILE A 307 -11.54 6.51 -20.02
N LEU A 308 -11.35 6.89 -18.75
CA LEU A 308 -12.35 6.65 -17.69
C LEU A 308 -13.70 7.30 -18.04
N THR A 309 -13.66 8.51 -18.61
CA THR A 309 -14.87 9.25 -19.00
C THR A 309 -15.54 8.63 -20.21
N VAL A 310 -14.78 8.23 -21.23
CA VAL A 310 -15.28 7.53 -22.43
C VAL A 310 -16.00 6.24 -22.02
N MET A 311 -15.40 5.45 -21.14
CA MET A 311 -15.95 4.15 -20.74
C MET A 311 -17.15 4.25 -19.78
N LYS A 312 -17.30 5.38 -19.06
CA LYS A 312 -18.33 5.53 -18.03
C LYS A 312 -19.74 5.43 -18.61
N GLY A 313 -20.48 4.41 -18.20
CA GLY A 313 -21.90 4.25 -18.50
C GLY A 313 -22.22 3.87 -19.95
N LEU A 314 -21.22 3.41 -20.73
CA LEU A 314 -21.49 2.81 -22.04
C LEU A 314 -22.31 1.52 -21.86
N PRO A 315 -23.36 1.30 -22.67
CA PRO A 315 -24.07 0.03 -22.67
C PRO A 315 -23.21 -1.07 -23.29
N LEU A 316 -23.41 -2.33 -22.90
CA LEU A 316 -22.75 -3.44 -23.60
C LEU A 316 -23.29 -3.59 -25.05
N ALA A 317 -22.49 -4.07 -26.00
CA ALA A 317 -21.09 -4.53 -25.87
C ALA A 317 -20.10 -3.54 -26.50
N TYR A 318 -19.87 -3.61 -27.81
CA TYR A 318 -19.03 -2.65 -28.53
C TYR A 318 -19.82 -1.39 -28.90
N ASN A 319 -19.25 -0.21 -28.63
CA ASN A 319 -19.76 1.08 -29.10
C ASN A 319 -18.63 1.85 -29.78
N LYS A 320 -18.98 2.73 -30.73
CA LYS A 320 -17.99 3.46 -31.53
C LYS A 320 -17.14 4.42 -30.69
N ASP A 321 -17.66 4.86 -29.54
CA ASP A 321 -16.96 5.63 -28.50
C ASP A 321 -15.62 4.99 -28.13
N MET A 322 -15.55 3.65 -28.14
CA MET A 322 -14.32 2.89 -27.88
C MET A 322 -13.24 3.08 -28.95
N GLN A 323 -13.46 3.86 -30.02
CA GLN A 323 -12.38 4.23 -30.95
C GLN A 323 -11.38 5.22 -30.31
N GLU A 324 -11.83 6.01 -29.33
CA GLU A 324 -11.05 7.00 -28.56
C GLU A 324 -10.01 6.36 -27.62
N ASP A 325 -9.99 5.03 -27.53
CA ASP A 325 -9.05 4.28 -26.70
C ASP A 325 -7.59 4.39 -27.16
N LYS A 326 -7.38 4.59 -28.47
CA LYS A 326 -6.08 4.50 -29.15
C LYS A 326 -5.20 5.71 -28.92
N GLU A 327 -5.69 6.91 -29.21
CA GLU A 327 -4.85 8.11 -29.22
C GLU A 327 -4.26 8.42 -27.84
N GLY A 328 -5.10 8.32 -26.80
CA GLY A 328 -4.66 8.51 -25.41
C GLY A 328 -3.67 7.43 -24.96
N LEU A 329 -3.91 6.16 -25.32
CA LEU A 329 -2.98 5.07 -25.04
C LEU A 329 -1.63 5.31 -25.73
N PHE A 330 -1.63 5.52 -27.05
CA PHE A 330 -0.41 5.68 -27.85
C PHE A 330 0.42 6.88 -27.41
N ASP A 331 -0.24 8.02 -27.15
CA ASP A 331 0.46 9.21 -26.70
C ASP A 331 1.00 9.06 -25.27
N SER A 332 0.29 8.36 -24.38
CA SER A 332 0.80 8.04 -23.04
C SER A 332 2.04 7.14 -23.10
N VAL A 333 2.02 6.09 -23.93
CA VAL A 333 3.16 5.18 -24.15
C VAL A 333 4.36 5.93 -24.69
N LYS A 334 4.15 6.74 -25.74
CA LYS A 334 5.21 7.57 -26.34
C LYS A 334 5.81 8.53 -25.31
N THR A 335 4.95 9.23 -24.57
CA THR A 335 5.36 10.24 -23.60
C THR A 335 6.18 9.62 -22.47
N VAL A 336 5.67 8.57 -21.81
CA VAL A 336 6.35 7.92 -20.69
C VAL A 336 7.67 7.30 -21.13
N THR A 337 7.69 6.62 -22.29
CA THR A 337 8.92 6.05 -22.86
C THR A 337 9.97 7.15 -23.09
N SER A 338 9.60 8.24 -23.76
CA SER A 338 10.53 9.34 -24.03
C SER A 338 11.05 10.00 -22.75
N CYS A 339 10.19 10.20 -21.74
CA CYS A 339 10.60 10.76 -20.45
C CYS A 339 11.61 9.86 -19.72
N LEU A 340 11.38 8.55 -19.67
CA LEU A 340 12.30 7.61 -19.03
C LEU A 340 13.62 7.50 -19.80
N THR A 341 13.57 7.42 -21.14
CA THR A 341 14.75 7.30 -21.99
C THR A 341 15.68 8.51 -21.86
N VAL A 342 15.14 9.74 -21.77
CA VAL A 342 15.98 10.94 -21.59
C VAL A 342 16.46 11.11 -20.14
N LEU A 343 15.66 10.66 -19.16
CA LEU A 343 16.00 10.82 -17.74
C LEU A 343 17.21 9.98 -17.32
N SER A 344 17.37 8.78 -17.89
CA SER A 344 18.48 7.90 -17.55
C SER A 344 19.86 8.54 -17.80
N PRO A 345 20.21 9.00 -19.03
CA PRO A 345 21.48 9.66 -19.27
C PRO A 345 21.56 11.06 -18.65
N PHE A 346 20.42 11.74 -18.45
CA PHE A 346 20.38 12.99 -17.69
C PHE A 346 20.92 12.81 -16.28
N LEU A 347 20.38 11.85 -15.52
CA LEU A 347 20.78 11.57 -14.14
C LEU A 347 22.25 11.15 -14.03
N ASP A 348 22.73 10.36 -14.98
CA ASP A 348 24.13 9.92 -15.02
C ASP A 348 25.12 11.08 -15.24
N SER A 349 24.70 12.12 -15.99
CA SER A 349 25.51 13.30 -16.27
C SER A 349 25.53 14.36 -15.15
N LEU A 350 24.63 14.27 -14.16
CA LEU A 350 24.49 15.28 -13.12
C LEU A 350 25.73 15.37 -12.23
N GLN A 351 26.17 16.59 -11.96
CA GLN A 351 27.23 16.88 -11.00
C GLN A 351 26.62 17.38 -9.68
N PHE A 352 26.96 16.72 -8.58
CA PHE A 352 26.51 17.08 -7.23
C PHE A 352 27.59 17.86 -6.49
N ASN A 353 27.23 19.00 -5.91
CA ASN A 353 28.11 19.77 -5.04
C ASN A 353 28.02 19.21 -3.60
N THR A 354 28.63 18.04 -3.39
CA THR A 354 28.56 17.31 -2.12
C THR A 354 29.20 18.08 -0.96
N GLU A 355 30.19 18.92 -1.25
CA GLU A 355 30.80 19.82 -0.25
C GLU A 355 29.78 20.85 0.26
N LEU A 356 29.08 21.56 -0.64
CA LEU A 356 28.04 22.51 -0.25
C LEU A 356 26.86 21.80 0.43
N MET A 357 26.45 20.63 -0.06
CA MET A 357 25.39 19.86 0.59
C MET A 357 25.78 19.49 2.02
N ALA A 358 27.02 19.03 2.24
CA ALA A 358 27.52 18.71 3.57
C ALA A 358 27.63 19.97 4.45
N GLU A 359 28.10 21.09 3.91
CA GLU A 359 28.09 22.39 4.60
C GLU A 359 26.67 22.74 5.06
N LYS A 360 25.68 22.66 4.16
CA LYS A 360 24.29 22.98 4.49
C LYS A 360 23.65 21.99 5.46
N ALA A 361 24.02 20.72 5.40
CA ALA A 361 23.58 19.69 6.35
C ALA A 361 24.15 19.93 7.76
N ASN A 362 25.33 20.54 7.85
CA ASN A 362 25.96 20.91 9.12
C ASN A 362 25.66 22.38 9.53
N SER A 363 25.04 23.16 8.65
CA SER A 363 24.73 24.57 8.91
C SER A 363 23.45 24.70 9.73
N GLY A 364 23.43 25.67 10.63
CA GLY A 364 22.25 25.99 11.46
C GLY A 364 22.10 25.09 12.68
N TYR A 365 20.86 24.66 12.92
CA TYR A 365 20.45 23.95 14.13
C TYR A 365 20.03 22.50 13.84
N LEU A 366 20.52 21.91 12.75
CA LEU A 366 20.10 20.58 12.29
C LEU A 366 20.54 19.45 13.25
N ASP A 367 21.57 19.70 14.06
CA ASP A 367 21.96 18.83 15.17
C ASP A 367 21.00 18.91 16.38
N ALA A 368 20.01 19.81 16.37
CA ALA A 368 19.04 19.95 17.47
C ALA A 368 18.34 18.63 17.78
N THR A 369 18.00 17.83 16.75
CA THR A 369 17.39 16.52 17.00
C THR A 369 18.40 15.54 17.60
N ALA A 370 19.66 15.56 17.18
CA ALA A 370 20.69 14.70 17.76
C ALA A 370 20.99 15.08 19.23
N VAL A 371 20.99 16.38 19.56
CA VAL A 371 21.13 16.87 20.95
C VAL A 371 19.90 16.50 21.77
N LEU A 372 18.70 16.64 21.20
CA LEU A 372 17.44 16.20 21.80
C LEU A 372 17.48 14.70 22.14
N GLU A 373 17.85 13.87 21.17
CA GLU A 373 17.98 12.42 21.34
C GLU A 373 19.09 12.06 22.35
N SER A 374 20.21 12.78 22.36
CA SER A 374 21.28 12.59 23.35
C SER A 374 20.82 12.93 24.77
N LEU A 375 20.05 14.01 24.95
CA LEU A 375 19.42 14.36 26.23
C LEU A 375 18.43 13.26 26.66
N ILE A 376 17.65 12.72 25.72
CA ILE A 376 16.73 11.60 25.99
C ILE A 376 17.49 10.34 26.40
N ILE A 377 18.58 9.99 25.71
CA ILE A 377 19.45 8.84 26.03
C ILE A 377 20.10 9.01 27.41
N THR A 378 20.42 10.24 27.81
CA THR A 378 20.98 10.56 29.13
C THR A 378 19.91 10.73 30.23
N GLY A 379 18.63 10.50 29.91
CA GLY A 379 17.53 10.41 30.87
C GLY A 379 16.64 11.66 30.99
N VAL A 380 16.84 12.67 30.13
CA VAL A 380 15.97 13.87 30.10
C VAL A 380 14.66 13.54 29.35
N PRO A 381 13.46 13.72 29.94
CA PRO A 381 12.20 13.47 29.26
C PRO A 381 12.04 14.28 27.96
N PHE A 382 11.44 13.69 26.93
CA PHE A 382 11.35 14.30 25.59
C PHE A 382 10.86 15.77 25.59
N ARG A 383 9.80 16.10 26.34
CA ARG A 383 9.27 17.48 26.37
C ARG A 383 10.24 18.46 27.03
N ASP A 384 10.94 18.03 28.07
CA ASP A 384 11.93 18.85 28.77
C ASP A 384 13.18 19.02 27.90
N ALA A 385 13.64 17.94 27.27
CA ALA A 385 14.75 17.96 26.32
C ALA A 385 14.42 18.84 25.10
N HIS A 386 13.20 18.74 24.56
CA HIS A 386 12.73 19.57 23.46
C HIS A 386 12.64 21.05 23.87
N HIS A 387 12.17 21.35 25.07
CA HIS A 387 12.16 22.72 25.59
C HIS A 387 13.58 23.27 25.78
N GLN A 388 14.49 22.49 26.36
CA GLN A 388 15.89 22.85 26.54
C GLN A 388 16.59 23.09 25.20
N VAL A 389 16.45 22.17 24.24
CA VAL A 389 16.99 22.34 22.90
C VAL A 389 16.36 23.54 22.20
N GLY A 390 15.05 23.77 22.36
CA GLY A 390 14.38 24.97 21.85
C GLY A 390 14.97 26.28 22.39
N GLN A 391 15.29 26.32 23.69
CA GLN A 391 15.98 27.47 24.31
C GLN A 391 17.43 27.61 23.80
N MET A 392 18.14 26.49 23.60
CA MET A 392 19.49 26.49 23.03
C MET A 392 19.49 27.02 21.59
N VAL A 393 18.52 26.59 20.77
CA VAL A 393 18.32 27.09 19.41
C VAL A 393 18.04 28.60 19.44
N ALA A 394 17.12 29.06 20.29
CA ALA A 394 16.79 30.48 20.44
C ALA A 394 18.03 31.31 20.84
N SER A 395 18.81 30.83 21.81
CA SER A 395 20.03 31.51 22.26
C SER A 395 21.12 31.54 21.18
N ALA A 396 21.27 30.45 20.43
CA ALA A 396 22.22 30.37 19.34
C ALA A 396 21.81 31.27 18.15
N LEU A 397 20.51 31.45 17.92
CA LEU A 397 19.96 32.43 16.96
C LEU A 397 20.29 33.87 17.38
N GLU A 398 20.04 34.23 18.64
CA GLU A 398 20.36 35.57 19.17
C GLU A 398 21.86 35.89 19.09
N GLN A 399 22.71 34.87 19.30
CA GLN A 399 24.17 35.03 19.29
C GLN A 399 24.80 34.84 17.91
N GLY A 400 24.02 34.52 16.88
CA GLY A 400 24.52 34.29 15.51
C GLY A 400 25.55 33.17 15.41
N CYS A 401 25.41 32.09 16.20
CA CYS A 401 26.35 30.96 16.20
C CYS A 401 25.61 29.62 16.06
N SER A 402 26.35 28.55 15.75
CA SER A 402 25.81 27.19 15.67
C SER A 402 25.53 26.60 17.06
N LEU A 403 24.63 25.60 17.11
CA LEU A 403 24.32 24.87 18.35
C LEU A 403 25.57 24.20 18.93
N THR A 404 26.43 23.66 18.07
CA THR A 404 27.71 23.06 18.43
C THR A 404 28.70 24.07 19.03
N GLU A 405 28.76 25.30 18.51
CA GLU A 405 29.57 26.37 19.08
C GLU A 405 29.04 26.85 20.44
N LEU A 406 27.71 26.96 20.57
CA LEU A 406 27.06 27.29 21.84
C LEU A 406 27.38 26.22 22.91
N MET A 407 27.27 24.94 22.57
CA MET A 407 27.62 23.83 23.47
C MET A 407 29.11 23.80 23.82
N LYS A 408 30.02 24.07 22.87
CA LYS A 408 31.46 24.16 23.15
C LYS A 408 31.82 25.33 24.07
N LYS A 409 31.13 26.46 23.96
CA LYS A 409 31.28 27.59 24.90
C LYS A 409 30.81 27.22 26.31
N ASN A 410 29.78 26.38 26.43
CA ASN A 410 29.22 25.95 27.71
C ASN A 410 29.95 24.75 28.35
N ASN A 411 30.56 23.84 27.57
CA ASN A 411 31.18 22.59 28.04
C ASN A 411 32.68 22.67 28.44
N GLN A 412 33.17 23.80 28.95
CA GLN A 412 34.44 23.80 29.71
C GLN A 412 34.35 23.09 31.08
N CYS A 413 33.25 22.38 31.37
CA CYS A 413 33.11 21.53 32.55
C CYS A 413 32.66 20.10 32.18
N THR A 414 33.63 19.18 32.22
CA THR A 414 33.54 17.73 32.51
C THR A 414 32.86 16.76 31.51
N THR A 415 33.66 15.81 31.03
CA THR A 415 33.36 14.47 30.44
C THR A 415 34.07 13.39 31.32
N PRO A 416 33.83 12.04 31.24
CA PRO A 416 33.61 11.27 30.00
C PRO A 416 32.85 9.88 30.01
N SER A 417 32.58 9.42 28.77
CA SER A 417 32.75 8.06 28.16
C SER A 417 31.85 6.83 28.45
N ALA A 418 31.49 6.14 27.35
CA ALA A 418 30.69 4.92 27.17
C ALA A 418 31.55 3.68 26.77
N LYS A 419 31.03 2.45 26.89
CA LYS A 419 31.56 1.22 26.25
C LYS A 419 30.49 0.19 25.86
N GLU A 420 30.78 -0.53 24.77
CA GLU A 420 29.96 -1.44 23.94
C GLU A 420 29.83 -2.91 24.42
N ALA A 421 28.92 -3.65 23.75
CA ALA A 421 28.54 -5.06 23.92
C ALA A 421 29.25 -6.06 22.95
N PRO A 422 29.03 -7.39 23.10
CA PRO A 422 29.21 -8.34 21.98
C PRO A 422 28.09 -9.41 21.79
N LYS A 423 28.18 -10.09 20.63
CA LYS A 423 27.20 -10.89 19.83
C LYS A 423 27.32 -12.44 19.95
N ASN A 424 26.43 -13.16 19.22
CA ASN A 424 26.50 -14.52 18.58
C ASN A 424 25.59 -15.60 19.22
N ASP A 425 25.01 -16.63 18.56
CA ASP A 425 24.88 -17.09 17.15
C ASP A 425 23.74 -18.15 17.04
N ILE A 426 23.34 -18.48 15.81
CA ILE A 426 22.15 -19.24 15.36
C ILE A 426 22.44 -20.75 15.14
N GLN A 427 21.45 -21.66 15.34
CA GLN A 427 21.33 -22.88 14.51
C GLN A 427 19.92 -23.50 14.41
N GLN A 428 19.64 -24.05 13.22
CA GLN A 428 18.36 -24.47 12.62
C GLN A 428 17.93 -25.92 12.92
N CYS A 429 16.64 -26.23 12.78
CA CYS A 429 16.13 -27.51 12.21
C CYS A 429 14.67 -27.38 11.72
N ALA A 430 14.36 -27.95 10.56
CA ALA A 430 13.08 -27.87 9.86
C ALA A 430 12.57 -29.29 9.50
N ILE A 431 11.26 -29.57 9.62
CA ILE A 431 10.55 -30.72 9.00
C ILE A 431 9.06 -30.32 8.71
N PRO A 432 8.43 -30.76 7.60
CA PRO A 432 7.19 -30.18 7.04
C PRO A 432 5.91 -30.97 7.37
N VAL A 433 4.70 -30.48 6.98
CA VAL A 433 3.63 -31.25 6.27
C VAL A 433 2.31 -30.45 6.09
N LYS A 434 1.55 -30.90 5.07
CA LYS A 434 0.50 -30.34 4.21
C LYS A 434 -0.90 -30.06 4.80
N LYS A 435 -1.59 -29.18 4.06
CA LYS A 435 -3.01 -28.75 4.05
C LYS A 435 -4.05 -29.88 3.89
N GLN A 436 -5.25 -29.69 4.44
CA GLN A 436 -6.53 -30.05 3.80
C GLN A 436 -7.74 -29.29 4.40
N GLN A 437 -8.63 -28.81 3.51
CA GLN A 437 -9.84 -28.00 3.73
C GLN A 437 -11.10 -28.86 3.78
N ILE A 438 -12.12 -28.47 4.57
CA ILE A 438 -13.56 -28.74 4.33
C ILE A 438 -14.40 -27.55 4.84
N LYS A 439 -15.35 -27.03 4.04
CA LYS A 439 -16.23 -25.87 4.33
C LYS A 439 -17.55 -26.27 5.00
N ILE A 440 -17.95 -25.57 6.05
CA ILE A 440 -19.30 -25.52 6.65
C ILE A 440 -19.78 -24.06 6.57
N LYS A 441 -21.06 -23.80 6.27
CA LYS A 441 -21.66 -22.44 6.34
C LYS A 441 -21.72 -22.01 7.81
N HIS A 442 -20.70 -21.26 8.24
CA HIS A 442 -20.57 -20.73 9.60
C HIS A 442 -21.14 -19.31 9.65
N HIS A 443 -21.94 -18.99 10.67
CA HIS A 443 -22.07 -17.59 11.07
C HIS A 443 -20.69 -17.10 11.50
N PRO A 444 -20.24 -15.91 11.05
CA PRO A 444 -18.92 -15.40 11.38
C PRO A 444 -18.83 -15.19 12.89
N LYS A 445 -17.70 -15.56 13.48
CA LYS A 445 -17.44 -15.27 14.89
C LYS A 445 -17.03 -13.81 15.03
N HIS A 446 -17.72 -13.04 15.87
CA HIS A 446 -17.34 -11.65 16.19
C HIS A 446 -16.48 -11.61 17.45
N LEU A 447 -15.71 -10.54 17.63
CA LEU A 447 -15.01 -10.23 18.88
C LEU A 447 -15.44 -8.83 19.34
N LEU A 448 -16.43 -8.76 20.23
CA LEU A 448 -16.97 -7.48 20.70
C LEU A 448 -16.51 -7.21 22.14
N THR A 449 -16.75 -8.17 23.03
CA THR A 449 -16.47 -8.04 24.48
C THR A 449 -15.32 -8.93 24.94
N GLY A 450 -15.03 -10.00 24.20
CA GLY A 450 -14.12 -11.08 24.61
C GLY A 450 -14.86 -12.31 25.12
N LEU A 451 -16.10 -12.19 25.58
CA LEU A 451 -16.94 -13.33 26.01
C LEU A 451 -17.39 -14.21 24.84
N GLU A 452 -17.24 -13.73 23.60
CA GLU A 452 -17.48 -14.55 22.41
C GLU A 452 -16.42 -15.65 22.21
N LEU A 453 -15.33 -15.61 23.00
CA LEU A 453 -14.25 -16.59 23.00
C LEU A 453 -14.32 -17.48 24.25
N ASP A 454 -14.27 -18.79 24.05
CA ASP A 454 -14.11 -19.73 25.16
C ASP A 454 -12.61 -19.95 25.52
N VAL A 455 -12.36 -20.77 26.54
CA VAL A 455 -11.00 -21.09 27.01
C VAL A 455 -10.13 -21.69 25.90
N GLN A 456 -10.70 -22.54 25.03
CA GLN A 456 -9.96 -23.20 23.95
C GLN A 456 -9.65 -22.22 22.83
N ASP A 457 -10.56 -21.31 22.54
CA ASP A 457 -10.37 -20.23 21.57
C ASP A 457 -9.22 -19.33 21.98
N ILE A 458 -9.22 -18.84 23.23
CA ILE A 458 -8.15 -17.96 23.71
C ILE A 458 -6.81 -18.70 23.68
N LYS A 459 -6.75 -19.95 24.17
CA LYS A 459 -5.52 -20.76 24.10
C LYS A 459 -5.03 -20.98 22.67
N ARG A 460 -5.94 -21.18 21.72
CA ARG A 460 -5.62 -21.34 20.30
C ARG A 460 -5.06 -20.05 19.71
N ILE A 461 -5.70 -18.91 19.95
CA ILE A 461 -5.23 -17.59 19.50
C ILE A 461 -3.83 -17.30 20.08
N LEU A 462 -3.61 -17.48 21.38
CA LEU A 462 -2.30 -17.27 22.01
C LEU A 462 -1.21 -18.19 21.43
N LYS A 463 -1.56 -19.45 21.14
CA LYS A 463 -0.66 -20.39 20.49
C LYS A 463 -0.29 -19.95 19.08
N ILE A 464 -1.27 -19.55 18.26
CA ILE A 464 -1.02 -19.01 16.91
C ILE A 464 -0.17 -17.74 17.01
N ALA A 465 -0.46 -16.84 17.95
CA ALA A 465 0.29 -15.60 18.12
C ALA A 465 1.76 -15.86 18.43
N SER A 466 2.05 -16.78 19.36
CA SER A 466 3.42 -17.23 19.65
C SER A 466 4.11 -17.84 18.43
N GLN A 467 3.39 -18.64 17.64
CA GLN A 467 3.94 -19.26 16.42
C GLN A 467 4.22 -18.24 15.31
N VAL A 468 3.32 -17.29 15.08
CA VAL A 468 3.47 -16.22 14.08
C VAL A 468 4.59 -15.27 14.50
N LYS A 469 4.71 -14.96 15.79
CA LYS A 469 5.83 -14.18 16.34
C LYS A 469 7.17 -14.85 16.08
N LYS A 470 7.27 -16.16 16.33
CA LYS A 470 8.50 -16.94 16.12
C LYS A 470 8.83 -17.17 14.64
N ASN A 471 7.81 -17.41 13.80
CA ASN A 471 8.00 -17.83 12.40
C ASN A 471 7.16 -16.99 11.42
N PRO A 472 7.36 -15.67 11.34
CA PRO A 472 6.46 -14.77 10.59
C PRO A 472 6.36 -15.12 9.10
N LYS A 473 7.45 -15.58 8.48
CA LYS A 473 7.47 -15.97 7.06
C LYS A 473 6.56 -17.15 6.72
N GLN A 474 6.31 -18.07 7.67
CA GLN A 474 5.44 -19.22 7.42
C GLN A 474 3.99 -18.81 7.19
N TYR A 475 3.59 -17.67 7.76
CA TYR A 475 2.22 -17.18 7.73
C TYR A 475 2.00 -16.09 6.69
N SER A 476 2.99 -15.75 5.87
CA SER A 476 2.99 -14.55 5.02
C SER A 476 1.96 -14.52 3.88
N GLN A 477 1.28 -15.64 3.64
CA GLN A 477 0.25 -15.79 2.62
C GLN A 477 -1.04 -16.39 3.20
N THR A 478 -1.21 -16.37 4.52
CA THR A 478 -2.36 -16.99 5.18
C THR A 478 -3.66 -16.27 4.84
N LEU A 479 -3.59 -14.97 4.59
CA LEU A 479 -4.72 -14.08 4.30
C LEU A 479 -4.64 -13.50 2.88
N THR A 480 -3.98 -14.20 1.94
CA THR A 480 -3.93 -13.76 0.54
C THR A 480 -5.35 -13.58 -0.02
N ASN A 481 -5.57 -12.43 -0.68
CA ASN A 481 -6.86 -11.98 -1.21
C ASN A 481 -7.95 -11.72 -0.14
N LYS A 482 -7.56 -11.52 1.13
CA LYS A 482 -8.48 -11.10 2.19
C LYS A 482 -8.35 -9.62 2.47
N ASN A 483 -9.49 -8.96 2.68
CA ASN A 483 -9.58 -7.52 2.93
C ASN A 483 -10.09 -7.22 4.34
N LEU A 484 -9.41 -6.31 5.05
CA LEU A 484 -9.84 -5.78 6.34
C LEU A 484 -10.25 -4.31 6.18
N ALA A 485 -11.51 -3.97 6.44
CA ALA A 485 -11.91 -2.60 6.64
C ALA A 485 -11.62 -2.16 8.09
N MET A 486 -11.02 -0.99 8.26
CA MET A 486 -10.73 -0.40 9.57
C MET A 486 -11.47 0.94 9.72
N ILE A 487 -12.35 1.02 10.71
CA ILE A 487 -13.16 2.20 11.02
C ILE A 487 -12.63 2.82 12.32
N PHE A 488 -12.21 4.08 12.25
CA PHE A 488 -11.71 4.84 13.40
C PHE A 488 -12.57 6.08 13.65
N GLU A 489 -13.34 6.08 14.73
CA GLU A 489 -13.86 7.32 15.33
C GLU A 489 -12.90 7.84 16.40
N LYS A 490 -12.30 6.92 17.18
CA LYS A 490 -11.22 7.21 18.13
C LYS A 490 -9.85 6.99 17.49
N PRO A 491 -9.09 8.03 17.11
CA PRO A 491 -7.83 7.87 16.41
C PRO A 491 -6.79 7.11 17.25
N SER A 492 -6.01 6.25 16.61
CA SER A 492 -4.92 5.52 17.27
C SER A 492 -3.88 5.03 16.28
N PHE A 493 -2.71 5.70 16.25
CA PHE A 493 -1.63 5.33 15.33
C PHE A 493 -1.15 3.89 15.54
N ARG A 494 -0.99 3.44 16.80
CA ARG A 494 -0.54 2.07 17.09
C ARG A 494 -1.57 1.01 16.71
N THR A 495 -2.85 1.24 16.98
CA THR A 495 -3.90 0.28 16.59
C THR A 495 -3.95 0.18 15.07
N ARG A 496 -3.92 1.31 14.38
CA ARG A 496 -3.83 1.35 12.92
C ARG A 496 -2.61 0.60 12.40
N LEU A 497 -1.41 0.97 12.86
CA LEU A 497 -0.16 0.39 12.39
C LEU A 497 -0.12 -1.12 12.64
N SER A 498 -0.55 -1.57 13.82
CA SER A 498 -0.53 -2.99 14.17
C SER A 498 -1.51 -3.81 13.32
N PHE A 499 -2.74 -3.35 13.08
CA PHE A 499 -3.69 -4.05 12.21
C PHE A 499 -3.30 -4.02 10.73
N THR A 500 -2.82 -2.88 10.22
CA THR A 500 -2.30 -2.78 8.83
C THR A 500 -1.15 -3.76 8.63
N LEU A 501 -0.13 -3.70 9.50
CA LEU A 501 0.99 -4.62 9.43
C LEU A 501 0.58 -6.07 9.68
N ALA A 502 -0.45 -6.34 10.49
CA ALA A 502 -0.96 -7.68 10.67
C ALA A 502 -1.49 -8.25 9.34
N MET A 503 -2.35 -7.50 8.64
CA MET A 503 -2.89 -7.90 7.34
C MET A 503 -1.82 -8.03 6.27
N GLU A 504 -0.97 -7.02 6.11
CA GLU A 504 0.09 -7.02 5.08
C GLU A 504 1.09 -8.16 5.31
N ASN A 505 1.51 -8.38 6.56
CA ASN A 505 2.43 -9.47 6.89
C ASN A 505 1.81 -10.85 6.68
N LEU A 506 0.48 -10.97 6.58
CA LEU A 506 -0.22 -12.22 6.29
C LEU A 506 -0.64 -12.33 4.82
N GLY A 507 -0.28 -11.35 3.99
CA GLY A 507 -0.55 -11.31 2.55
C GLY A 507 -1.92 -10.75 2.17
N GLY A 508 -2.66 -10.20 3.13
CA GLY A 508 -3.95 -9.54 2.92
C GLY A 508 -3.81 -8.02 2.76
N THR A 509 -4.93 -7.35 2.58
CA THR A 509 -4.99 -5.89 2.40
C THR A 509 -5.82 -5.26 3.51
N ALA A 510 -5.33 -4.16 4.09
CA ALA A 510 -6.07 -3.34 5.05
C ALA A 510 -6.47 -2.01 4.42
N ILE A 511 -7.72 -1.62 4.61
CA ILE A 511 -8.31 -0.39 4.08
C ILE A 511 -8.81 0.41 5.27
N GLU A 512 -8.28 1.63 5.44
CA GLU A 512 -8.69 2.54 6.51
C GLU A 512 -9.76 3.51 6.01
N SER A 513 -10.78 3.74 6.82
CA SER A 513 -11.71 4.85 6.60
C SER A 513 -10.97 6.19 6.74
N VAL A 514 -10.95 6.99 5.67
CA VAL A 514 -10.44 8.36 5.73
C VAL A 514 -11.53 9.22 6.35
N SER A 515 -11.35 9.65 7.61
CA SER A 515 -12.31 10.48 8.33
C SER A 515 -12.48 11.86 7.67
N SER A 516 -13.33 11.94 6.65
CA SER A 516 -13.79 13.21 6.07
C SER A 516 -15.15 13.09 5.35
N THR A 517 -16.08 12.28 5.88
CA THR A 517 -17.46 12.27 5.36
C THR A 517 -18.25 13.45 5.97
N ARG A 518 -18.83 14.31 5.11
CA ARG A 518 -19.76 15.37 5.51
C ARG A 518 -21.13 14.83 5.99
N LYS A 519 -21.32 13.51 6.01
CA LYS A 519 -22.56 12.81 6.36
C LYS A 519 -22.25 11.64 7.29
N THR A 520 -23.01 11.53 8.37
CA THR A 520 -23.05 10.37 9.26
C THR A 520 -23.89 9.27 8.63
N GLU A 521 -23.41 8.03 8.68
CA GLU A 521 -24.09 6.83 8.21
C GLU A 521 -24.43 5.95 9.41
N GLU A 522 -25.61 5.32 9.40
CA GLU A 522 -26.04 4.42 10.48
C GLU A 522 -25.16 3.15 10.49
N PRO A 523 -24.72 2.66 11.67
CA PRO A 523 -23.81 1.51 11.76
C PRO A 523 -24.33 0.25 11.03
N ARG A 524 -25.65 -0.01 11.10
CA ARG A 524 -26.31 -1.13 10.38
C ARG A 524 -26.20 -1.05 8.87
N ASP A 525 -26.21 0.15 8.30
CA ASP A 525 -26.21 0.34 6.85
C ASP A 525 -24.77 0.27 6.35
N LEU A 526 -23.84 0.89 7.08
CA LEU A 526 -22.40 0.79 6.83
C LEU A 526 -21.93 -0.67 6.79
N ILE A 527 -22.28 -1.48 7.80
CA ILE A 527 -21.83 -2.89 7.83
C ILE A 527 -22.46 -3.73 6.71
N ARG A 528 -23.71 -3.45 6.30
CA ARG A 528 -24.37 -4.16 5.19
C ARG A 528 -23.67 -3.90 3.87
N VAL A 529 -23.13 -2.70 3.68
CA VAL A 529 -22.28 -2.37 2.54
C VAL A 529 -20.95 -3.12 2.63
N LEU A 530 -20.28 -3.07 3.80
CA LEU A 530 -18.98 -3.71 4.00
C LEU A 530 -19.01 -5.25 3.90
N ASN A 531 -20.14 -5.88 4.20
CA ASN A 531 -20.36 -7.32 4.01
C ASN A 531 -20.01 -7.82 2.59
N GLY A 532 -20.21 -6.97 1.57
CA GLY A 532 -19.92 -7.32 0.18
C GLY A 532 -18.49 -6.97 -0.26
N TYR A 533 -17.74 -6.21 0.53
CA TYR A 533 -16.47 -5.60 0.12
C TYR A 533 -15.26 -6.16 0.85
N CYS A 534 -15.44 -6.60 2.09
CA CYS A 534 -14.35 -6.97 2.98
C CYS A 534 -14.60 -8.34 3.59
N ASP A 535 -13.53 -8.98 4.06
CA ASP A 535 -13.57 -10.24 4.79
C ASP A 535 -13.58 -10.03 6.30
N TYR A 536 -13.14 -8.87 6.77
CA TYR A 536 -13.11 -8.48 8.18
C TYR A 536 -13.45 -7.00 8.33
N VAL A 537 -14.04 -6.62 9.45
CA VAL A 537 -14.24 -5.23 9.84
C VAL A 537 -13.68 -5.03 11.25
N MET A 538 -12.71 -4.14 11.41
CA MET A 538 -12.22 -3.70 12.72
C MET A 538 -12.74 -2.29 12.99
N VAL A 539 -13.32 -2.10 14.18
CA VAL A 539 -13.95 -0.84 14.56
C VAL A 539 -13.35 -0.35 15.86
N ARG A 540 -13.04 0.95 15.91
CA ARG A 540 -12.62 1.68 17.09
C ARG A 540 -13.52 2.89 17.29
N THR A 541 -14.46 2.80 18.23
CA THR A 541 -15.64 3.68 18.35
C THR A 541 -15.79 4.30 19.75
N HIS A 542 -16.61 5.35 19.84
CA HIS A 542 -17.01 5.94 21.11
C HIS A 542 -18.06 5.13 21.87
N GLU A 543 -18.88 4.32 21.20
CA GLU A 543 -20.06 3.68 21.79
C GLU A 543 -20.11 2.17 21.52
N ASP A 544 -20.49 1.38 22.51
CA ASP A 544 -20.62 -0.08 22.36
C ASP A 544 -21.84 -0.47 21.50
N SER A 545 -22.91 0.33 21.54
CA SER A 545 -24.15 0.14 20.76
C SER A 545 -23.91 0.06 19.26
N ALA A 546 -23.00 0.89 18.73
CA ALA A 546 -22.65 0.89 17.31
C ALA A 546 -22.01 -0.44 16.88
N LEU A 547 -21.14 -1.02 17.72
CA LEU A 547 -20.53 -2.33 17.49
C LEU A 547 -21.55 -3.46 17.53
N GLU A 548 -22.46 -3.43 18.50
CA GLU A 548 -23.54 -4.42 18.63
C GLU A 548 -24.48 -4.38 17.43
N GLU A 549 -24.88 -3.19 17.01
CA GLU A 549 -25.73 -3.00 15.82
C GLU A 549 -25.03 -3.48 14.55
N MET A 550 -23.72 -3.19 14.39
CA MET A 550 -22.94 -3.71 13.28
C MET A 550 -22.90 -5.25 13.28
N ALA A 551 -22.62 -5.86 14.42
CA ALA A 551 -22.52 -7.31 14.55
C ALA A 551 -23.85 -8.02 14.21
N GLN A 552 -25.00 -7.45 14.58
CA GLN A 552 -26.32 -8.02 14.26
C GLN A 552 -26.59 -8.12 12.75
N HIS A 553 -25.94 -7.29 11.95
CA HIS A 553 -26.15 -7.24 10.49
C HIS A 553 -24.93 -7.71 9.68
N ALA A 554 -23.83 -8.05 10.35
CA ALA A 554 -22.60 -8.47 9.71
C ALA A 554 -22.66 -9.93 9.24
N THR A 555 -22.23 -10.17 8.00
CA THR A 555 -21.94 -11.52 7.47
C THR A 555 -20.45 -11.83 7.49
N VAL A 556 -19.64 -10.90 8.02
CA VAL A 556 -18.19 -11.01 8.19
C VAL A 556 -17.79 -10.71 9.64
N PRO A 557 -16.65 -11.20 10.15
CA PRO A 557 -16.21 -10.91 11.51
C PRO A 557 -16.08 -9.41 11.79
N VAL A 558 -16.60 -9.00 12.95
CA VAL A 558 -16.48 -7.63 13.48
C VAL A 558 -15.55 -7.70 14.68
N ILE A 559 -14.49 -6.91 14.66
CA ILE A 559 -13.40 -6.91 15.63
C ILE A 559 -13.40 -5.57 16.37
N ASN A 560 -13.63 -5.61 17.68
CA ASN A 560 -13.54 -4.45 18.54
C ASN A 560 -12.07 -4.08 18.81
N GLY A 561 -11.59 -3.06 18.11
CA GLY A 561 -10.26 -2.48 18.32
C GLY A 561 -10.18 -1.58 19.55
N LEU A 562 -11.30 -0.96 19.94
CA LEU A 562 -11.58 -0.32 21.25
C LEU A 562 -12.98 0.31 21.19
N SER A 563 -13.71 0.25 22.31
CA SER A 563 -15.04 0.83 22.50
C SER A 563 -15.11 1.62 23.81
N ALA A 564 -16.29 2.09 24.20
CA ALA A 564 -16.47 2.80 25.47
C ALA A 564 -16.16 1.88 26.65
N LEU A 565 -16.70 0.65 26.64
CA LEU A 565 -16.59 -0.28 27.77
C LEU A 565 -15.55 -1.37 27.57
N TYR A 566 -15.15 -1.71 26.34
CA TYR A 566 -14.29 -2.86 26.08
C TYR A 566 -13.05 -2.55 25.22
N HIS A 567 -11.97 -3.29 25.47
CA HIS A 567 -10.72 -3.31 24.72
C HIS A 567 -10.14 -4.74 24.61
N PRO A 568 -10.88 -5.71 24.02
CA PRO A 568 -10.55 -7.13 24.07
C PRO A 568 -9.23 -7.48 23.36
N CYS A 569 -8.89 -6.77 22.27
CA CYS A 569 -7.62 -6.96 21.58
C CYS A 569 -6.40 -6.61 22.45
N GLN A 570 -6.54 -5.65 23.38
CA GLN A 570 -5.47 -5.33 24.33
C GLN A 570 -5.25 -6.49 25.29
N VAL A 571 -6.34 -7.01 25.86
CA VAL A 571 -6.27 -8.11 26.83
C VAL A 571 -5.67 -9.38 26.24
N LEU A 572 -5.98 -9.72 24.99
CA LEU A 572 -5.32 -10.85 24.34
C LEU A 572 -3.78 -10.65 24.23
N ALA A 573 -3.30 -9.43 24.00
CA ALA A 573 -1.86 -9.11 24.02
C ALA A 573 -1.28 -9.20 25.44
N ASP A 574 -2.06 -8.81 26.45
CA ASP A 574 -1.68 -8.90 27.87
C ASP A 574 -1.49 -10.36 28.27
N LEU A 575 -2.45 -11.23 27.91
CA LEU A 575 -2.40 -12.66 28.16
C LEU A 575 -1.22 -13.34 27.47
N LEU A 576 -0.89 -12.96 26.22
CA LEU A 576 0.30 -13.47 25.55
C LEU A 576 1.58 -13.09 26.30
N SER A 577 1.64 -11.85 26.78
CA SER A 577 2.82 -11.32 27.48
C SER A 577 3.03 -11.99 28.84
N LEU A 578 1.94 -12.20 29.59
CA LEU A 578 1.96 -12.97 30.83
C LEU A 578 2.38 -14.43 30.56
N GLN A 579 1.91 -15.04 29.46
CA GLN A 579 2.28 -16.40 29.10
C GLN A 579 3.75 -16.51 28.70
N GLU A 580 4.29 -15.51 27.98
CA GLU A 580 5.72 -15.45 27.64
C GLU A 580 6.60 -15.25 28.88
N CYS A 581 6.12 -14.51 29.89
CA CYS A 581 6.83 -14.24 31.13
C CYS A 581 6.79 -15.43 32.11
N PHE A 582 5.62 -16.00 32.36
CA PHE A 582 5.40 -17.00 33.41
C PHE A 582 5.22 -18.44 32.90
N GLY A 583 5.07 -18.64 31.59
CA GLY A 583 4.83 -19.94 30.96
C GLY A 583 3.38 -20.41 31.08
N GLU A 584 2.85 -20.52 32.31
CA GLU A 584 1.45 -20.87 32.58
C GLU A 584 0.67 -19.69 33.16
N LEU A 585 -0.58 -19.53 32.73
CA LEU A 585 -1.48 -18.45 33.16
C LEU A 585 -2.34 -18.83 34.37
N ASN A 586 -2.63 -20.11 34.54
CA ASN A 586 -3.50 -20.59 35.61
C ASN A 586 -2.83 -20.39 36.98
N GLY A 587 -3.53 -19.75 37.90
CA GLY A 587 -3.03 -19.47 39.25
C GLY A 587 -2.22 -18.18 39.39
N LEU A 588 -2.05 -17.40 38.31
CA LEU A 588 -1.50 -16.05 38.41
C LEU A 588 -2.50 -15.10 39.07
N THR A 589 -1.97 -14.10 39.80
CA THR A 589 -2.75 -12.93 40.23
C THR A 589 -2.29 -11.70 39.45
N LEU A 590 -3.21 -11.05 38.74
CA LEU A 590 -3.00 -9.76 38.09
C LEU A 590 -3.72 -8.68 38.90
N THR A 591 -2.96 -7.70 39.38
CA THR A 591 -3.50 -6.57 40.15
C THR A 591 -3.57 -5.32 39.29
N TYR A 592 -4.76 -4.78 39.09
CA TYR A 592 -4.99 -3.53 38.38
C TYR A 592 -5.14 -2.36 39.36
N ILE A 593 -4.37 -1.30 39.17
CA ILE A 593 -4.41 -0.08 40.00
C ILE A 593 -4.78 1.10 39.10
N GLY A 594 -5.64 2.00 39.60
CA GLY A 594 -5.98 3.25 38.90
C GLY A 594 -7.40 3.26 38.35
N ASP A 595 -7.59 3.84 37.16
CA ASP A 595 -8.92 4.12 36.61
C ASP A 595 -9.64 2.84 36.14
N GLY A 596 -10.87 2.62 36.61
CA GLY A 596 -11.70 1.45 36.29
C GLY A 596 -12.28 1.50 34.88
N ASN A 597 -11.40 1.50 33.88
CA ASN A 597 -11.73 1.79 32.49
C ASN A 597 -11.97 0.51 31.65
N ASN A 598 -12.05 0.67 30.33
CA ASN A 598 -12.32 -0.40 29.37
C ASN A 598 -11.28 -1.55 29.34
N VAL A 599 -10.04 -1.29 29.74
CA VAL A 599 -9.01 -2.33 29.89
C VAL A 599 -9.36 -3.20 31.10
N LEU A 600 -9.64 -2.59 32.26
CA LEU A 600 -10.05 -3.35 33.45
C LEU A 600 -11.33 -4.15 33.19
N HIS A 601 -12.34 -3.57 32.55
CA HIS A 601 -13.56 -4.29 32.17
C HIS A 601 -13.28 -5.55 31.37
N SER A 602 -12.40 -5.45 30.37
CA SER A 602 -12.04 -6.58 29.51
C SER A 602 -11.21 -7.62 30.27
N LEU A 603 -10.32 -7.19 31.18
CA LEU A 603 -9.56 -8.09 32.04
C LEU A 603 -10.48 -8.90 32.97
N LEU A 604 -11.48 -8.26 33.57
CA LEU A 604 -12.47 -8.91 34.46
C LEU A 604 -13.26 -10.01 33.74
N LEU A 605 -13.53 -9.85 32.45
CA LEU A 605 -14.27 -10.81 31.65
C LEU A 605 -13.40 -11.94 31.08
N MET A 606 -12.17 -11.64 30.66
CA MET A 606 -11.35 -12.57 29.87
C MET A 606 -10.27 -13.30 30.67
N ALA A 607 -9.60 -12.64 31.61
CA ALA A 607 -8.46 -13.23 32.32
C ALA A 607 -8.86 -14.41 33.24
N PRO A 608 -10.00 -14.36 33.97
CA PRO A 608 -10.45 -15.50 34.78
C PRO A 608 -10.76 -16.77 33.99
N LEU A 609 -11.10 -16.68 32.69
CA LEU A 609 -11.28 -17.86 31.83
C LEU A 609 -10.02 -18.74 31.77
N LEU A 610 -8.84 -18.14 31.96
CA LEU A 610 -7.56 -18.83 31.96
C LEU A 610 -7.02 -19.11 33.37
N GLY A 611 -7.83 -18.89 34.40
CA GLY A 611 -7.46 -19.10 35.80
C GLY A 611 -6.62 -17.99 36.41
N ILE A 612 -6.62 -16.78 35.82
CA ILE A 612 -5.96 -15.61 36.39
C ILE A 612 -6.92 -14.93 37.36
N LYS A 613 -6.49 -14.77 38.61
CA LYS A 613 -7.20 -13.98 39.62
C LYS A 613 -6.98 -12.49 39.37
N ILE A 614 -8.06 -11.71 39.40
CA ILE A 614 -8.00 -10.26 39.23
C ILE A 614 -8.22 -9.58 40.58
N ASN A 615 -7.20 -8.85 41.03
CA ASN A 615 -7.34 -7.86 42.08
C ASN A 615 -7.47 -6.49 41.41
N TYR A 616 -8.34 -5.62 41.90
CA TYR A 616 -8.35 -4.23 41.46
C TYR A 616 -8.50 -3.25 42.61
N CYS A 617 -7.85 -2.10 42.49
CA CYS A 617 -7.92 -1.01 43.43
C CYS A 617 -8.04 0.29 42.65
N CYS A 618 -9.26 0.84 42.64
CA CYS A 618 -9.59 2.07 41.94
C CYS A 618 -9.93 3.17 42.95
N PRO A 619 -9.60 4.44 42.67
CA PRO A 619 -10.00 5.53 43.53
C PRO A 619 -11.52 5.69 43.59
N GLU A 620 -12.00 6.38 44.61
CA GLU A 620 -13.43 6.69 44.75
C GLU A 620 -13.92 7.48 43.52
N GLY A 621 -15.10 7.15 43.02
CA GLY A 621 -15.67 7.73 41.79
C GLY A 621 -15.10 7.18 40.47
N HIS A 622 -14.06 6.33 40.50
CA HIS A 622 -13.41 5.77 39.30
C HIS A 622 -13.47 4.23 39.28
N GLN A 623 -14.51 3.66 39.88
CA GLN A 623 -14.71 2.21 39.91
C GLN A 623 -15.13 1.70 38.52
N PRO A 624 -14.79 0.43 38.17
CA PRO A 624 -15.31 -0.20 36.97
C PRO A 624 -16.84 -0.24 36.96
N ASN A 625 -17.41 -0.28 35.77
CA ASN A 625 -18.84 -0.37 35.55
C ASN A 625 -19.45 -1.51 36.39
N HIS A 626 -20.40 -1.13 37.26
CA HIS A 626 -21.04 -2.05 38.20
C HIS A 626 -21.65 -3.29 37.52
N GLN A 627 -22.25 -3.13 36.34
CA GLN A 627 -22.89 -4.24 35.63
C GLN A 627 -21.85 -5.26 35.15
N ILE A 628 -20.72 -4.79 34.63
CA ILE A 628 -19.61 -5.66 34.20
C ILE A 628 -19.00 -6.38 35.41
N VAL A 629 -18.81 -5.69 36.54
CA VAL A 629 -18.32 -6.32 37.78
C VAL A 629 -19.29 -7.40 38.28
N ALA A 630 -20.59 -7.10 38.31
CA ALA A 630 -21.62 -8.05 38.74
C ALA A 630 -21.66 -9.28 37.83
N GLN A 631 -21.62 -9.07 36.51
CA GLN A 631 -21.55 -10.15 35.52
C GLN A 631 -20.29 -11.00 35.69
N SER A 632 -19.13 -10.36 35.84
CA SER A 632 -17.85 -11.06 35.97
C SER A 632 -17.80 -11.89 37.25
N LYS A 633 -18.31 -11.37 38.37
CA LYS A 633 -18.41 -12.11 39.64
C LYS A 633 -19.41 -13.26 39.59
N GLN A 634 -20.48 -13.13 38.80
CA GLN A 634 -21.42 -14.21 38.57
C GLN A 634 -20.79 -15.34 37.75
N LEU A 635 -20.01 -15.00 36.72
CA LEU A 635 -19.32 -15.97 35.86
C LEU A 635 -18.12 -16.63 36.56
N PHE A 636 -17.39 -15.87 37.37
CA PHE A 636 -16.17 -16.30 38.03
C PHE A 636 -16.22 -16.01 39.54
N PRO A 637 -17.02 -16.76 40.30
CA PRO A 637 -17.02 -16.67 41.76
C PRO A 637 -15.59 -16.84 42.30
N ASP A 638 -15.21 -16.02 43.27
CA ASP A 638 -13.91 -16.08 43.97
C ASP A 638 -12.66 -15.72 43.15
N MET A 639 -12.79 -15.27 41.89
CA MET A 639 -11.65 -14.86 41.04
C MET A 639 -11.42 -13.35 40.99
N ILE A 640 -12.36 -12.54 41.49
CA ILE A 640 -12.36 -11.08 41.34
C ILE A 640 -12.48 -10.42 42.71
N HIS A 641 -11.47 -9.64 43.08
CA HIS A 641 -11.37 -9.01 44.39
C HIS A 641 -11.15 -7.50 44.27
N CYS A 642 -11.99 -6.73 44.96
CA CYS A 642 -11.88 -5.28 45.07
C CYS A 642 -11.12 -4.93 46.36
N TYR A 643 -10.18 -4.01 46.27
CA TYR A 643 -9.43 -3.47 47.39
C TYR A 643 -9.61 -1.95 47.48
N THR A 644 -9.36 -1.41 48.66
CA THR A 644 -9.41 0.04 48.94
C THR A 644 -8.01 0.66 49.08
N GLU A 645 -6.98 -0.18 49.27
CA GLU A 645 -5.59 0.23 49.45
C GLU A 645 -4.68 -0.47 48.42
N PRO A 646 -3.97 0.26 47.55
CA PRO A 646 -3.09 -0.32 46.53
C PRO A 646 -2.04 -1.27 47.12
N GLU A 647 -1.47 -0.92 48.28
CA GLU A 647 -0.45 -1.69 49.01
C GLU A 647 -0.95 -3.08 49.41
N VAL A 648 -2.24 -3.20 49.74
CA VAL A 648 -2.86 -4.49 50.09
C VAL A 648 -3.18 -5.27 48.81
N ALA A 649 -3.65 -4.57 47.77
CA ALA A 649 -4.05 -5.19 46.50
C ALA A 649 -2.89 -5.89 45.77
N VAL A 650 -1.67 -5.36 45.90
CA VAL A 650 -0.49 -5.88 45.17
C VAL A 650 0.23 -7.04 45.87
N ARG A 651 -0.02 -7.31 47.16
CA ARG A 651 0.77 -8.28 47.96
C ARG A 651 0.95 -9.65 47.32
N ASP A 652 -0.13 -10.17 46.73
CA ASP A 652 -0.14 -11.49 46.10
C ASP A 652 0.00 -11.43 44.57
N ALA A 653 0.31 -10.25 44.01
CA ALA A 653 0.35 -10.01 42.57
C ALA A 653 1.57 -10.66 41.92
N ASN A 654 1.34 -11.41 40.85
CA ASN A 654 2.37 -11.81 39.89
C ASN A 654 2.62 -10.71 38.85
N ALA A 655 1.61 -9.89 38.55
CA ALA A 655 1.76 -8.74 37.67
C ALA A 655 0.93 -7.57 38.20
N VAL A 656 1.46 -6.36 38.10
CA VAL A 656 0.78 -5.12 38.46
C VAL A 656 0.56 -4.31 37.18
N TYR A 657 -0.69 -3.90 36.96
CA TYR A 657 -1.15 -3.25 35.75
C TYR A 657 -1.74 -1.88 36.08
N THR A 658 -1.41 -0.85 35.32
CA THR A 658 -2.19 0.41 35.28
C THR A 658 -2.45 0.84 33.84
N ASP A 659 -3.41 1.73 33.66
CA ASP A 659 -3.61 2.46 32.42
C ASP A 659 -3.65 3.97 32.73
N VAL A 660 -3.73 4.79 31.67
CA VAL A 660 -3.81 6.24 31.76
C VAL A 660 -4.94 6.65 32.69
N TRP A 661 -4.63 7.50 33.66
CA TRP A 661 -5.65 8.11 34.51
C TRP A 661 -6.49 9.09 33.69
N THR A 662 -7.82 8.93 33.76
CA THR A 662 -8.81 9.72 33.00
C THR A 662 -8.57 9.64 31.49
N SER A 663 -8.87 8.47 30.94
CA SER A 663 -8.79 8.17 29.51
C SER A 663 -9.64 9.14 28.67
N MET A 664 -9.00 9.82 27.72
CA MET A 664 -9.61 10.38 26.50
C MET A 664 -10.81 11.33 26.70
N GLY A 665 -10.51 12.58 27.08
CA GLY A 665 -11.12 13.75 26.45
C GLY A 665 -12.35 14.39 27.10
N PHE A 666 -12.79 13.97 28.29
CA PHE A 666 -13.80 14.72 29.04
C PHE A 666 -13.35 14.98 30.49
N GLU A 667 -13.32 16.29 30.78
CA GLU A 667 -13.34 16.97 32.07
C GLU A 667 -12.02 17.26 32.83
N ALA A 668 -11.69 18.57 32.78
CA ALA A 668 -11.08 19.46 33.78
C ALA A 668 -9.85 19.00 34.61
N GLN A 669 -8.91 19.93 34.78
CA GLN A 669 -7.74 19.95 35.68
C GLN A 669 -7.99 19.61 37.17
N ALA A 670 -9.15 19.05 37.53
CA ALA A 670 -9.56 18.73 38.90
C ALA A 670 -9.35 17.25 39.29
N SER A 671 -8.86 16.36 38.41
CA SER A 671 -8.85 14.90 38.65
C SER A 671 -7.61 14.34 39.36
N GLU A 672 -6.43 15.00 39.33
CA GLU A 672 -5.19 14.40 39.84
C GLU A 672 -5.20 14.11 41.35
N HIS A 673 -5.96 14.89 42.15
CA HIS A 673 -6.07 14.66 43.59
C HIS A 673 -6.75 13.33 43.94
N HIS A 674 -7.69 12.84 43.11
CA HIS A 674 -8.39 11.59 43.36
C HIS A 674 -7.50 10.37 43.17
N PHE A 675 -6.44 10.48 42.36
CA PHE A 675 -5.49 9.41 42.10
C PHE A 675 -4.26 9.45 43.02
N ALA A 676 -4.21 10.39 43.98
CA ALA A 676 -3.16 10.43 44.98
C ALA A 676 -3.07 9.09 45.74
N GLY A 677 -1.90 8.45 45.72
CA GLY A 677 -1.66 7.13 46.31
C GLY A 677 -1.87 5.95 45.36
N TYR A 678 -2.40 6.16 44.15
CA TYR A 678 -2.66 5.09 43.17
C TYR A 678 -1.57 4.97 42.11
N GLN A 679 -0.47 5.74 42.20
CA GLN A 679 0.63 5.65 41.23
C GLN A 679 1.33 4.30 41.37
N VAL A 680 1.49 3.59 40.26
CA VAL A 680 2.33 2.39 40.23
C VAL A 680 3.79 2.83 40.15
N ASN A 681 4.53 2.60 41.22
CA ASN A 681 5.94 2.95 41.35
C ASN A 681 6.73 1.79 41.94
N GLU A 682 8.04 1.96 42.04
CA GLU A 682 8.98 0.97 42.55
C GLU A 682 8.65 0.56 43.98
N SER A 683 8.19 1.50 44.81
CA SER A 683 7.81 1.21 46.20
C SER A 683 6.58 0.32 46.26
N LEU A 684 5.57 0.58 45.44
CA LEU A 684 4.38 -0.28 45.34
C LEU A 684 4.74 -1.65 44.76
N MET A 685 5.55 -1.69 43.70
CA MET A 685 6.05 -2.94 43.10
C MET A 685 6.85 -3.78 44.10
N SER A 686 7.62 -3.16 45.01
CA SER A 686 8.39 -3.88 46.03
C SER A 686 7.53 -4.65 47.04
N GLN A 687 6.24 -4.34 47.11
CA GLN A 687 5.27 -5.04 47.96
C GLN A 687 4.59 -6.21 47.26
N ALA A 688 4.76 -6.36 45.94
CA ALA A 688 4.25 -7.50 45.18
C ALA A 688 5.11 -8.75 45.38
N LYS A 689 4.69 -9.89 44.78
CA LYS A 689 5.48 -11.12 44.86
C LYS A 689 6.89 -10.90 44.29
N PRO A 690 7.93 -11.55 44.85
CA PRO A 690 9.24 -11.58 44.22
C PRO A 690 9.14 -12.06 42.76
N GLY A 691 9.70 -11.28 41.84
CA GLY A 691 9.60 -11.53 40.39
C GLY A 691 8.30 -11.05 39.73
N ALA A 692 7.51 -10.23 40.41
CA ALA A 692 6.35 -9.60 39.81
C ALA A 692 6.75 -8.62 38.68
N VAL A 693 5.94 -8.58 37.63
CA VAL A 693 6.18 -7.72 36.46
C VAL A 693 5.21 -6.55 36.39
N PHE A 694 5.68 -5.45 35.79
CA PHE A 694 4.88 -4.26 35.54
C PHE A 694 4.33 -4.24 34.11
N MET A 695 3.04 -3.91 33.97
CA MET A 695 2.30 -3.85 32.71
C MET A 695 1.54 -2.53 32.56
N HIS A 696 1.36 -2.07 31.31
CA HIS A 696 0.63 -0.83 31.01
C HIS A 696 0.02 -0.82 29.60
N CYS A 697 -1.25 -0.41 29.48
CA CYS A 697 -1.83 -0.14 28.16
C CYS A 697 -1.29 1.18 27.60
N MET A 698 -0.14 1.16 26.92
CA MET A 698 0.45 2.41 26.42
C MET A 698 -0.51 3.18 25.46
N PRO A 699 -0.45 4.53 25.43
CA PRO A 699 0.66 5.39 25.86
C PRO A 699 0.55 5.71 27.35
N MET A 700 1.67 5.73 28.06
CA MET A 700 1.71 6.12 29.48
C MET A 700 2.17 7.57 29.63
N GLU A 701 1.72 8.23 30.68
CA GLU A 701 2.22 9.49 31.21
C GLU A 701 3.16 9.20 32.40
N ARG A 702 4.47 9.26 32.14
CA ARG A 702 5.51 9.07 33.16
C ARG A 702 5.44 10.17 34.22
N GLY A 703 5.54 9.77 35.48
CA GLY A 703 5.41 10.65 36.64
C GLY A 703 3.97 10.88 37.10
N LYS A 704 2.98 10.27 36.44
CA LYS A 704 1.56 10.36 36.77
C LYS A 704 1.03 8.99 37.21
N GLU A 705 0.40 8.21 36.33
CA GLU A 705 -0.07 6.86 36.67
C GLU A 705 1.05 5.87 36.97
N VAL A 706 2.23 6.14 36.45
CA VAL A 706 3.44 5.37 36.68
C VAL A 706 4.59 6.28 37.09
N SER A 707 5.51 5.82 37.93
CA SER A 707 6.73 6.59 38.22
C SER A 707 7.57 6.84 36.96
N LYS A 708 8.50 7.80 37.05
CA LYS A 708 9.34 8.15 35.89
C LYS A 708 10.25 7.00 35.44
N THR A 709 10.68 6.18 36.38
CA THR A 709 11.75 5.18 36.22
C THR A 709 11.24 3.75 36.10
N LEU A 710 10.09 3.41 36.72
CA LEU A 710 9.56 2.05 36.70
C LEU A 710 9.42 1.46 35.28
N PRO A 711 8.95 2.20 34.27
CA PRO A 711 8.81 1.65 32.93
C PRO A 711 10.11 1.16 32.28
N ASP A 712 11.27 1.64 32.74
CA ASP A 712 12.60 1.28 32.23
C ASP A 712 13.31 0.23 33.08
N THR A 713 12.65 -0.26 34.13
CA THR A 713 13.18 -1.32 34.99
C THR A 713 13.11 -2.69 34.29
N PRO A 714 13.98 -3.65 34.62
CA PRO A 714 13.91 -5.02 34.08
C PRO A 714 12.58 -5.73 34.37
N GLU A 715 11.87 -5.34 35.43
CA GLU A 715 10.57 -5.88 35.82
C GLU A 715 9.43 -5.37 34.91
N SER A 716 9.67 -4.34 34.08
CA SER A 716 8.69 -3.79 33.14
C SER A 716 8.65 -4.58 31.83
N ILE A 717 7.47 -5.12 31.50
CA ILE A 717 7.26 -5.87 30.24
C ILE A 717 6.41 -5.09 29.22
N ILE A 718 6.23 -3.78 29.42
CA ILE A 718 5.30 -2.93 28.65
C ILE A 718 5.62 -2.87 27.15
N PHE A 719 6.90 -2.96 26.77
CA PHE A 719 7.30 -2.93 25.36
C PHE A 719 7.02 -4.27 24.69
N THR A 720 7.31 -5.38 25.37
CA THR A 720 6.91 -6.73 24.93
C THR A 720 5.38 -6.83 24.80
N GLN A 721 4.64 -6.26 25.76
CA GLN A 721 3.18 -6.15 25.72
C GLN A 721 2.70 -5.35 24.51
N SER A 722 3.34 -4.23 24.20
CA SER A 722 2.99 -3.43 23.02
C SER A 722 3.35 -4.10 21.70
N GLU A 723 4.45 -4.84 21.63
CA GLU A 723 4.83 -5.66 20.48
C GLU A 723 3.82 -6.79 20.25
N ASN A 724 3.41 -7.45 21.34
CA ASN A 724 2.49 -8.58 21.31
C ASN A 724 1.11 -8.24 20.72
N ARG A 725 0.70 -6.96 20.72
CA ARG A 725 -0.50 -6.49 20.03
C ARG A 725 -0.49 -6.89 18.54
N LEU A 726 0.63 -6.70 17.85
CA LEU A 726 0.76 -7.05 16.43
C LEU A 726 0.57 -8.57 16.22
N HIS A 727 1.20 -9.38 17.07
CA HIS A 727 1.20 -10.84 16.90
C HIS A 727 -0.15 -11.47 17.25
N VAL A 728 -0.81 -10.93 18.28
CA VAL A 728 -2.17 -11.33 18.64
C VAL A 728 -3.17 -10.94 17.58
N GLN A 729 -3.07 -9.74 17.00
CA GLN A 729 -3.96 -9.34 15.91
C GLN A 729 -3.77 -10.21 14.67
N LYS A 730 -2.52 -10.58 14.32
CA LYS A 730 -2.27 -11.59 13.28
C LYS A 730 -2.97 -12.91 13.60
N ALA A 731 -2.83 -13.40 14.82
CA ALA A 731 -3.45 -14.65 15.24
C ALA A 731 -4.97 -14.58 15.22
N LEU A 732 -5.55 -13.48 15.67
CA LEU A 732 -6.99 -13.24 15.65
C LEU A 732 -7.52 -13.25 14.22
N LEU A 733 -6.87 -12.55 13.30
CA LEU A 733 -7.27 -12.52 11.89
C LEU A 733 -7.15 -13.90 11.23
N ILE A 734 -6.14 -14.70 11.60
CA ILE A 734 -6.02 -16.10 11.14
C ILE A 734 -7.14 -16.96 11.73
N ASP A 735 -7.43 -16.83 13.03
CA ASP A 735 -8.44 -17.64 13.72
C ASP A 735 -9.84 -17.39 13.16
N LEU A 736 -10.16 -16.12 12.90
CA LEU A 736 -11.44 -15.71 12.31
C LEU A 736 -11.57 -16.06 10.82
N ALA A 737 -10.49 -16.48 10.17
CA ALA A 737 -10.47 -16.93 8.77
C ALA A 737 -10.88 -18.40 8.58
N ILE A 738 -10.77 -19.20 9.65
CA ILE A 738 -11.01 -20.65 9.69
C ILE A 738 -12.49 -20.89 10.00
#